data_AF-A0A928T4W4-F1
#
_entry.id   AF-A0A928T4W4-F1
#
_cell.length_a   1.000
_cell.length_b   1.000
_cell.length_c   1.000
_cell.angle_alpha   90.00
_cell.angle_beta   90.00
_cell.angle_gamma   90.00
#
_symmetry.space_group_name_H-M   'P 1'
#
loop_
_entity.id
_entity.type
_entity.pdbx_description
1 polymer ?
#
loop_
_entity_poly.entity_id
_entity_poly.type
_entity_poly.pdbx_seq_one_letter_code
_entity_poly.pdbx_strand_id
1 'polypeptide(L)'
;MLRLALIFIFTSSLFAADLVLKPGNLAAVLEQARKAPKPVRIVIEEGVHPITETITLGKDDSQVTWSGKNAVFMAGKPITGWVKEGEMWKATLPDKAWKFEQLWINGRRATLARSPNKGFFHITEAVAADAFKGLTQNMNFHAFCIAKEQFNMLKSISQTERDDVLLTVTHAWAVGQCRIQELNDEILGVRIKGRARYPFVEFEPDQRWWVENYRAALDAPGEWFLDKAKGEVLYLPLPGEDMPKAEVIAPVVTKFLVMKGAHDVRFEGISFQYSQHLYPADGLHDGQAATTSEGCIEIEDSRGIHFENCEIAHTGLHGIWFKNGCADSSVKHCRLHDLGGGGVYVGETGRPADARVNHHIVVDDCIIQHGGRLHPSACGVVFTHTQHCAVTHCDIGDFYYTGVSAGWNWGYGDTASRETLVENNHIHHLGWAYLSDMGGFYGLGTSPGTIIRGNHVHHIASHRYGGWGLYNDEGATDTLMENNLVHDTWNAGFHQHYGYFNTVRNNIFAFGNSAQIQASRNEARLRFRYLNNIVVWDPASPLLDGGEWNWKFFDKIDRGDPKDSLVFKNNLYWPTDGKIPAKLTKSHFTWDEWRKMGRDNGSQFANPLFEDVAKRDFRLKPGSPAEKTGFKPWDLTLAGVRKADAAWHALAAKGHDYPNWDTDAKPWPAPPFQVDQDFEHASLGMIGIRGAKYDRENKGESIGVTDETSSPFTPGGKRCLKVQDAPGLKHSYDPVLDIYPTTWEGGTFHIEFDIMAQEGADWFFEIRGKNGEFAAGPYVRWQNGKFAPGLDGKAVPFEVAPNQWLHVELNADTQKGTWTVNTTRQDGEKKGWLTFAAKPGWTSASYLLFSALGTKKTAFFIDNVKLEQR
;
A
#
# COMPACT_ATOMS: atom_id res chain seq x y z
N MET A 1 45.92 -68.49 -7.69
CA MET A 1 44.49 -68.30 -7.39
C MET A 1 44.31 -66.93 -6.76
N LEU A 2 43.73 -65.96 -7.45
CA LEU A 2 42.58 -65.16 -6.99
C LEU A 2 42.24 -64.16 -8.10
N ARG A 3 41.00 -64.21 -8.58
CA ARG A 3 40.46 -63.44 -9.70
C ARG A 3 40.12 -62.02 -9.24
N LEU A 4 40.50 -61.02 -10.03
CA LEU A 4 39.85 -59.71 -10.05
C LEU A 4 38.39 -59.91 -10.50
N ALA A 5 37.44 -59.45 -9.69
CA ALA A 5 36.07 -59.24 -10.12
C ALA A 5 35.83 -57.73 -10.23
N LEU A 6 35.74 -57.24 -11.47
CA LEU A 6 35.13 -55.95 -11.79
C LEU A 6 33.64 -56.05 -11.43
N ILE A 7 33.19 -55.27 -10.46
CA ILE A 7 31.76 -55.04 -10.22
C ILE A 7 31.37 -53.87 -11.13
N PHE A 8 30.74 -54.18 -12.27
CA PHE A 8 29.96 -53.20 -13.02
C PHE A 8 28.70 -52.89 -12.21
N ILE A 9 28.65 -51.70 -11.60
CA ILE A 9 27.40 -51.14 -11.08
C ILE A 9 26.58 -50.76 -12.30
N PHE A 10 25.63 -51.62 -12.69
CA PHE A 10 24.56 -51.22 -13.59
C PHE A 10 23.71 -50.19 -12.84
N THR A 11 23.83 -48.91 -13.22
CA THR A 11 22.84 -47.90 -12.87
C THR A 11 21.55 -48.29 -13.59
N SER A 12 20.65 -48.98 -12.90
CA SER A 12 19.27 -49.15 -13.37
C SER A 12 18.70 -47.75 -13.58
N SER A 13 18.28 -47.44 -14.81
CA SER A 13 17.57 -46.19 -15.10
C SER A 13 16.37 -46.07 -14.15
N LEU A 14 16.30 -44.96 -13.41
CA LEU A 14 15.15 -44.62 -12.56
C LEU A 14 13.88 -44.35 -13.38
N PHE A 15 14.01 -44.17 -14.69
CA PHE A 15 12.92 -43.88 -15.63
C PHE A 15 12.69 -45.02 -16.61
N ALA A 16 11.42 -45.25 -16.94
CA ALA A 16 11.00 -46.19 -17.96
C ALA A 16 11.23 -45.67 -19.39
N ALA A 17 11.31 -44.34 -19.57
CA ALA A 17 11.66 -43.70 -20.84
C ALA A 17 12.29 -42.31 -20.64
N ASP A 18 13.23 -41.97 -21.51
CA ASP A 18 13.76 -40.62 -21.73
C ASP A 18 13.25 -40.09 -23.08
N LEU A 19 12.55 -38.96 -23.06
CA LEU A 19 11.98 -38.32 -24.25
C LEU A 19 12.63 -36.96 -24.47
N VAL A 20 13.15 -36.71 -25.67
CA VAL A 20 13.87 -35.46 -25.98
C VAL A 20 12.91 -34.39 -26.49
N LEU A 21 12.81 -33.28 -25.76
CA LEU A 21 12.10 -32.08 -26.15
C LEU A 21 13.04 -31.11 -26.88
N LYS A 22 12.71 -30.81 -28.13
CA LYS A 22 13.38 -29.84 -29.00
C LYS A 22 12.46 -28.63 -29.23
N PRO A 23 12.98 -27.47 -29.64
CA PRO A 23 12.13 -26.36 -30.04
C PRO A 23 11.12 -26.81 -31.12
N GLY A 24 9.84 -26.60 -30.84
CA GLY A 24 8.73 -26.88 -31.79
C GLY A 24 8.13 -28.29 -31.76
N ASN A 25 8.58 -29.23 -30.91
CA ASN A 25 7.99 -30.58 -30.84
C ASN A 25 7.26 -30.92 -29.52
N LEU A 26 6.94 -29.91 -28.70
CA LEU A 26 6.31 -30.06 -27.38
C LEU A 26 5.08 -30.97 -27.37
N ALA A 27 4.10 -30.72 -28.24
CA ALA A 27 2.87 -31.51 -28.28
C ALA A 27 3.13 -33.00 -28.55
N ALA A 28 4.07 -33.31 -29.44
CA ALA A 28 4.41 -34.69 -29.77
C ALA A 28 5.11 -35.41 -28.61
N VAL A 29 6.00 -34.71 -27.89
CA VAL A 29 6.70 -35.26 -26.72
C VAL A 29 5.75 -35.48 -25.55
N LEU A 30 4.83 -34.54 -25.31
CA LEU A 30 3.75 -34.70 -24.32
C LEU A 30 2.88 -35.94 -24.60
N GLU A 31 2.44 -36.12 -25.83
CA GLU A 31 1.66 -37.29 -26.23
C GLU A 31 2.44 -38.61 -26.05
N GLN A 32 3.74 -38.61 -26.30
CA GLN A 32 4.61 -39.76 -26.02
C GLN A 32 4.73 -40.02 -24.52
N ALA A 33 4.93 -38.97 -23.72
CA ALA A 33 5.06 -39.07 -22.26
C ALA A 33 3.79 -39.62 -21.60
N ARG A 34 2.60 -39.27 -22.11
CA ARG A 34 1.30 -39.78 -21.65
C ARG A 34 1.10 -41.27 -21.93
N LYS A 35 1.63 -41.76 -23.05
CA LYS A 35 1.47 -43.17 -23.49
C LYS A 35 2.57 -44.10 -22.96
N ALA A 36 3.71 -43.55 -22.56
CA ALA A 36 4.83 -44.33 -22.05
C ALA A 36 4.53 -44.91 -20.64
N PRO A 37 5.09 -46.09 -20.31
CA PRO A 37 5.11 -46.58 -18.93
C PRO A 37 5.75 -45.53 -18.01
N LYS A 38 5.18 -45.32 -16.83
CA LYS A 38 5.68 -44.35 -15.83
C LYS A 38 6.71 -45.02 -14.90
N PRO A 39 7.68 -44.27 -14.35
CA PRO A 39 7.92 -42.84 -14.53
C PRO A 39 8.67 -42.49 -15.83
N VAL A 40 8.44 -41.28 -16.34
CA VAL A 40 9.04 -40.76 -17.58
C VAL A 40 9.88 -39.52 -17.29
N ARG A 41 10.99 -39.35 -18.01
CA ARG A 41 11.73 -38.09 -18.03
C ARG A 41 11.69 -37.45 -19.41
N ILE A 42 11.32 -36.18 -19.44
CA ILE A 42 11.43 -35.29 -20.60
C ILE A 42 12.74 -34.52 -20.45
N VAL A 43 13.69 -34.78 -21.35
CA VAL A 43 14.99 -34.10 -21.42
C VAL A 43 14.87 -32.96 -22.41
N ILE A 44 14.99 -31.73 -21.93
CA ILE A 44 14.82 -30.51 -22.72
C ILE A 44 16.18 -30.07 -23.26
N GLU A 45 16.28 -29.93 -24.58
CA GLU A 45 17.50 -29.40 -25.21
C GLU A 45 17.77 -27.97 -24.75
N GLU A 46 19.05 -27.61 -24.65
CA GLU A 46 19.49 -26.25 -24.32
C GLU A 46 18.98 -25.24 -25.35
N GLY A 47 18.62 -24.04 -24.88
CA GLY A 47 18.18 -22.92 -25.72
C GLY A 47 16.72 -22.52 -25.51
N VAL A 48 16.21 -21.74 -26.46
CA VAL A 48 14.86 -21.14 -26.39
C VAL A 48 13.82 -22.08 -26.98
N HIS A 49 12.77 -22.34 -26.21
CA HIS A 49 11.58 -23.10 -26.57
C HIS A 49 10.37 -22.14 -26.57
N PRO A 50 9.98 -21.60 -27.74
CA PRO A 50 8.86 -20.67 -27.81
C PRO A 50 7.55 -21.32 -27.36
N ILE A 51 6.78 -20.62 -26.53
CA ILE A 51 5.42 -20.99 -26.14
C ILE A 51 4.45 -20.01 -26.81
N THR A 52 3.58 -20.53 -27.67
CA THR A 52 2.51 -19.76 -28.34
C THR A 52 1.13 -19.97 -27.74
N GLU A 53 1.01 -20.95 -26.83
CA GLU A 53 -0.21 -21.28 -26.10
C GLU A 53 0.13 -21.87 -24.73
N THR A 54 -0.73 -21.69 -23.73
CA THR A 54 -0.52 -22.22 -22.38
C THR A 54 -0.31 -23.73 -22.38
N ILE A 55 0.77 -24.21 -21.76
CA ILE A 55 1.00 -25.65 -21.57
C ILE A 55 -0.04 -26.19 -20.60
N THR A 56 -0.74 -27.26 -20.97
CA THR A 56 -1.76 -27.87 -20.12
C THR A 56 -1.33 -29.28 -19.70
N LEU A 57 -1.25 -29.52 -18.39
CA LEU A 57 -0.94 -30.81 -17.80
C LEU A 57 -2.11 -31.35 -16.97
N GLY A 58 -2.42 -32.63 -17.15
CA GLY A 58 -3.50 -33.32 -16.46
C GLY A 58 -3.04 -34.58 -15.73
N LYS A 59 -3.99 -35.38 -15.26
CA LYS A 59 -3.74 -36.68 -14.61
C LYS A 59 -2.79 -37.62 -15.38
N ASP A 60 -2.85 -37.62 -16.71
CA ASP A 60 -2.04 -38.51 -17.56
C ASP A 60 -0.58 -38.04 -17.67
N ASP A 61 -0.30 -36.82 -17.22
CA ASP A 61 1.03 -36.21 -17.13
C ASP A 61 1.70 -36.46 -15.77
N SER A 62 1.09 -37.29 -14.91
CA SER A 62 1.66 -37.69 -13.62
C SER A 62 2.93 -38.54 -13.77
N GLN A 63 3.80 -38.50 -12.77
CA GLN A 63 5.10 -39.21 -12.73
C GLN A 63 6.00 -38.85 -13.92
N VAL A 64 6.06 -37.55 -14.23
CA VAL A 64 6.90 -36.99 -15.30
C VAL A 64 7.90 -35.99 -14.73
N THR A 65 9.18 -36.19 -15.02
CA THR A 65 10.25 -35.24 -14.70
C THR A 65 10.67 -34.48 -15.95
N TRP A 66 10.56 -33.16 -15.93
CA TRP A 66 11.06 -32.24 -16.95
C TRP A 66 12.43 -31.74 -16.52
N SER A 67 13.47 -32.07 -17.28
CA SER A 67 14.85 -31.74 -16.93
C SER A 67 15.49 -30.97 -18.07
N GLY A 68 15.91 -29.74 -17.79
CA GLY A 68 16.60 -28.88 -18.75
C GLY A 68 17.83 -28.25 -18.13
N LYS A 69 18.81 -27.90 -18.96
CA LYS A 69 19.94 -27.06 -18.59
C LYS A 69 19.98 -25.91 -19.56
N ASN A 70 19.88 -24.67 -19.06
CA ASN A 70 19.78 -23.47 -19.91
C ASN A 70 18.61 -23.55 -20.92
N ALA A 71 17.53 -24.24 -20.54
CA ALA A 71 16.32 -24.32 -21.36
C ALA A 71 15.34 -23.22 -20.95
N VAL A 72 14.95 -22.37 -21.90
CA VAL A 72 14.08 -21.22 -21.67
C VAL A 72 12.77 -21.40 -22.42
N PHE A 73 11.69 -21.60 -21.69
CA PHE A 73 10.34 -21.47 -22.21
C PHE A 73 9.96 -20.01 -22.33
N MET A 74 9.91 -19.51 -23.57
CA MET A 74 9.70 -18.09 -23.86
C MET A 74 8.26 -17.85 -24.33
N ALA A 75 7.47 -17.14 -23.52
CA ALA A 75 6.10 -16.71 -23.84
C ALA A 75 6.02 -15.35 -24.53
N GLY A 76 7.16 -14.82 -25.00
CA GLY A 76 7.28 -13.59 -25.77
C GLY A 76 7.92 -13.83 -27.14
N LYS A 77 7.98 -12.78 -27.95
CA LYS A 77 8.72 -12.78 -29.22
C LYS A 77 9.45 -11.46 -29.43
N PRO A 78 10.59 -11.47 -30.14
CA PRO A 78 11.35 -10.25 -30.41
C PRO A 78 10.61 -9.31 -31.36
N ILE A 79 10.69 -8.01 -31.07
CA ILE A 79 10.31 -6.92 -31.97
C ILE A 79 11.58 -6.41 -32.64
N THR A 80 11.60 -6.46 -33.97
CA THR A 80 12.75 -6.07 -34.80
C THR A 80 12.37 -4.93 -35.75
N GLY A 81 13.34 -4.40 -36.51
CA GLY A 81 13.08 -3.34 -37.49
C GLY A 81 12.91 -1.95 -36.86
N TRP A 82 13.58 -1.69 -35.74
CA TRP A 82 13.58 -0.39 -35.08
C TRP A 82 14.23 0.69 -35.93
N VAL A 83 13.53 1.80 -36.14
CA VAL A 83 13.99 2.98 -36.87
C VAL A 83 13.91 4.20 -35.96
N LYS A 84 14.95 5.03 -35.98
CA LYS A 84 15.01 6.26 -35.20
C LYS A 84 14.07 7.32 -35.78
N GLU A 85 13.29 7.98 -34.92
CA GLU A 85 12.39 9.08 -35.24
C GLU A 85 12.54 10.19 -34.18
N GLY A 86 13.32 11.23 -34.51
CA GLY A 86 13.72 12.24 -33.52
C GLY A 86 14.57 11.63 -32.41
N GLU A 87 14.14 11.79 -31.15
CA GLU A 87 14.77 11.17 -29.98
C GLU A 87 14.22 9.78 -29.67
N MET A 88 13.07 9.42 -30.25
CA MET A 88 12.42 8.11 -30.07
C MET A 88 12.89 7.11 -31.12
N TRP A 89 12.54 5.86 -30.90
CA TRP A 89 12.61 4.77 -31.86
C TRP A 89 11.22 4.18 -32.06
N LYS A 90 10.96 3.67 -33.27
CA LYS A 90 9.73 2.98 -33.60
C LYS A 90 9.96 1.69 -34.35
N ALA A 91 9.06 0.72 -34.15
CA ALA A 91 9.01 -0.51 -34.93
C ALA A 91 7.56 -0.84 -35.32
N THR A 92 7.36 -1.25 -36.57
CA THR A 92 6.05 -1.73 -37.03
C THR A 92 5.86 -3.19 -36.61
N LEU A 93 4.71 -3.51 -36.00
CA LEU A 93 4.38 -4.86 -35.62
C LEU A 93 4.10 -5.73 -36.86
N PRO A 94 4.51 -7.01 -36.84
CA PRO A 94 4.20 -7.94 -37.92
C PRO A 94 2.71 -8.25 -38.03
N ASP A 95 1.98 -8.11 -36.92
CA ASP A 95 0.52 -8.25 -36.83
C ASP A 95 -0.05 -7.07 -36.01
N LYS A 96 -0.94 -6.29 -36.63
CA LYS A 96 -1.59 -5.15 -35.98
C LYS A 96 -2.57 -5.56 -34.88
N ALA A 97 -3.00 -6.82 -34.85
CA ALA A 97 -3.88 -7.35 -33.82
C ALA A 97 -3.13 -7.78 -32.55
N TRP A 98 -1.79 -7.81 -32.57
CA TRP A 98 -0.99 -8.19 -31.41
C TRP A 98 -1.05 -7.11 -30.33
N LYS A 99 -1.65 -7.46 -29.20
CA LYS A 99 -1.81 -6.58 -28.03
C LYS A 99 -0.89 -7.03 -26.91
N PHE A 100 -0.28 -6.06 -26.23
CA PHE A 100 0.48 -6.26 -25.00
C PHE A 100 0.57 -4.96 -24.22
N GLU A 101 0.79 -5.10 -22.91
CA GLU A 101 0.92 -3.98 -21.95
C GLU A 101 2.23 -4.12 -21.14
N GLN A 102 3.15 -4.97 -21.61
CA GLN A 102 4.51 -5.11 -21.09
C GLN A 102 5.50 -5.17 -22.25
N LEU A 103 6.68 -4.60 -22.06
CA LEU A 103 7.78 -4.61 -23.00
C LEU A 103 9.09 -4.72 -22.22
N TRP A 104 10.04 -5.51 -22.72
CA TRP A 104 11.36 -5.64 -22.12
C TRP A 104 12.44 -5.25 -23.11
N ILE A 105 13.43 -4.50 -22.65
CA ILE A 105 14.60 -4.03 -23.41
C ILE A 105 15.84 -4.57 -22.71
N ASN A 106 16.57 -5.48 -23.36
CA ASN A 106 17.74 -6.16 -22.80
C ASN A 106 17.47 -6.79 -21.42
N GLY A 107 16.32 -7.47 -21.28
CA GLY A 107 15.88 -8.07 -20.02
C GLY A 107 15.30 -7.11 -18.98
N ARG A 108 15.38 -5.78 -19.17
CA ARG A 108 14.76 -4.79 -18.27
C ARG A 108 13.33 -4.48 -18.70
N ARG A 109 12.39 -4.53 -17.76
CA ARG A 109 11.01 -4.06 -18.00
C ARG A 109 11.01 -2.55 -18.31
N ALA A 110 10.49 -2.17 -19.47
CA ALA A 110 10.29 -0.79 -19.85
C ALA A 110 9.03 -0.21 -19.19
N THR A 111 9.04 1.10 -18.95
CA THR A 111 7.91 1.79 -18.30
C THR A 111 6.83 2.04 -19.36
N LEU A 112 5.61 1.57 -19.13
CA LEU A 112 4.50 1.99 -19.98
C LEU A 112 4.32 3.50 -19.80
N ALA A 113 4.28 4.25 -20.91
CA ALA A 113 4.23 5.72 -20.87
C ALA A 113 3.20 6.23 -19.86
N ARG A 114 3.66 7.05 -18.90
CA ARG A 114 2.84 7.45 -17.75
C ARG A 114 2.91 8.92 -17.41
N SER A 115 1.97 9.39 -16.60
CA SER A 115 2.07 10.70 -15.95
C SER A 115 1.54 10.69 -14.51
N PRO A 116 2.22 11.39 -13.59
CA PRO A 116 3.56 11.98 -13.79
C PRO A 116 4.62 10.89 -13.96
N ASN A 117 5.75 11.21 -14.58
CA ASN A 117 6.84 10.24 -14.87
C ASN A 117 7.42 9.64 -13.58
N LYS A 118 7.44 10.43 -12.50
CA LYS A 118 7.73 9.99 -11.13
C LYS A 118 6.68 10.59 -10.17
N GLY A 119 6.29 9.83 -9.15
CA GLY A 119 5.34 10.27 -8.13
C GLY A 119 3.88 10.06 -8.52
N PHE A 120 3.01 10.92 -7.99
CA PHE A 120 1.56 10.76 -8.01
C PHE A 120 0.83 12.10 -8.19
N PHE A 121 -0.31 12.06 -8.87
CA PHE A 121 -1.38 13.04 -8.73
C PHE A 121 -2.24 12.71 -7.50
N HIS A 122 -3.14 13.63 -7.14
CA HIS A 122 -4.02 13.49 -5.98
C HIS A 122 -5.48 13.69 -6.39
N ILE A 123 -6.37 12.90 -5.78
CA ILE A 123 -7.82 13.10 -5.90
C ILE A 123 -8.20 14.35 -5.10
N THR A 124 -9.10 15.16 -5.64
CA THR A 124 -9.56 16.37 -4.97
C THR A 124 -10.77 16.08 -4.09
N GLU A 125 -11.81 15.43 -4.62
CA GLU A 125 -13.10 15.28 -3.95
C GLU A 125 -13.87 14.00 -4.32
N ALA A 126 -14.84 13.65 -3.48
CA ALA A 126 -15.91 12.70 -3.75
C ALA A 126 -16.96 13.29 -4.72
N VAL A 127 -17.71 12.42 -5.40
CA VAL A 127 -18.81 12.83 -6.29
C VAL A 127 -20.16 12.79 -5.57
N ALA A 128 -21.10 13.65 -5.99
CA ALA A 128 -22.49 13.60 -5.50
C ALA A 128 -23.36 12.57 -6.23
N ALA A 129 -24.57 12.38 -5.71
CA ALA A 129 -25.60 11.60 -6.39
C ALA A 129 -26.03 12.28 -7.69
N ASP A 130 -26.18 11.47 -8.74
CA ASP A 130 -26.53 11.89 -10.10
C ASP A 130 -25.53 12.84 -10.77
N ALA A 131 -24.35 13.05 -10.17
CA ALA A 131 -23.23 13.74 -10.82
C ALA A 131 -22.79 13.04 -12.11
N PHE A 132 -23.04 11.73 -12.19
CA PHE A 132 -23.12 11.03 -13.47
C PHE A 132 -24.53 10.46 -13.58
N LYS A 133 -25.17 10.65 -14.75
CA LYS A 133 -26.57 10.26 -14.95
C LYS A 133 -26.82 8.82 -14.52
N GLY A 134 -27.74 8.64 -13.56
CA GLY A 134 -28.13 7.33 -13.03
C GLY A 134 -27.19 6.73 -11.97
N LEU A 135 -26.13 7.45 -11.57
CA LEU A 135 -25.24 7.05 -10.48
C LEU A 135 -25.71 7.68 -9.16
N THR A 136 -26.57 6.98 -8.41
CA THR A 136 -27.19 7.51 -7.18
C THR A 136 -26.81 6.74 -5.91
N GLN A 137 -26.09 5.62 -6.05
CA GLN A 137 -25.68 4.77 -4.94
C GLN A 137 -24.19 4.44 -5.05
N ASN A 138 -23.51 4.35 -3.91
CA ASN A 138 -22.10 3.96 -3.83
C ASN A 138 -21.19 4.76 -4.79
N MET A 139 -21.48 6.04 -5.00
CA MET A 139 -20.87 6.82 -6.09
C MET A 139 -19.34 6.85 -6.01
N ASN A 140 -18.80 6.94 -4.80
CA ASN A 140 -17.35 6.92 -4.56
C ASN A 140 -16.69 5.57 -4.86
N PHE A 141 -17.42 4.50 -5.16
CA PHE A 141 -16.83 3.27 -5.72
C PHE A 141 -16.71 3.31 -7.25
N HIS A 142 -17.27 4.33 -7.90
CA HIS A 142 -17.40 4.42 -9.35
C HIS A 142 -16.83 5.73 -9.93
N ALA A 143 -16.66 6.77 -9.12
CA ALA A 143 -16.16 8.05 -9.63
C ALA A 143 -15.52 8.90 -8.53
N PHE A 144 -14.71 9.86 -8.97
CA PHE A 144 -14.01 10.84 -8.14
C PHE A 144 -13.73 12.12 -8.95
N CYS A 145 -13.44 13.23 -8.26
CA CYS A 145 -13.05 14.49 -8.90
C CYS A 145 -11.53 14.68 -8.86
N ILE A 146 -11.00 15.41 -9.83
CA ILE A 146 -9.56 15.74 -9.94
C ILE A 146 -9.36 17.22 -10.23
N ALA A 147 -8.11 17.71 -10.13
CA ALA A 147 -7.82 19.10 -10.45
C ALA A 147 -7.93 19.35 -11.96
N LYS A 148 -8.22 20.62 -12.30
CA LYS A 148 -8.55 21.07 -13.65
C LYS A 148 -7.46 20.77 -14.67
N GLU A 149 -6.20 20.87 -14.28
CA GLU A 149 -5.04 20.58 -15.13
C GLU A 149 -5.03 19.10 -15.55
N GLN A 150 -5.22 18.18 -14.59
CA GLN A 150 -5.28 16.75 -14.90
C GLN A 150 -6.56 16.38 -15.67
N PHE A 151 -7.69 17.03 -15.37
CA PHE A 151 -8.92 16.82 -16.13
C PHE A 151 -8.76 17.23 -17.60
N ASN A 152 -8.18 18.40 -17.85
CA ASN A 152 -7.89 18.87 -19.21
C ASN A 152 -6.90 17.97 -19.94
N MET A 153 -5.89 17.44 -19.24
CA MET A 153 -4.98 16.42 -19.78
C MET A 153 -5.77 15.19 -20.24
N LEU A 154 -6.61 14.59 -19.39
CA LEU A 154 -7.43 13.43 -19.77
C LEU A 154 -8.38 13.73 -20.93
N LYS A 155 -8.96 14.95 -20.94
CA LYS A 155 -9.85 15.42 -22.01
C LYS A 155 -9.13 15.62 -23.34
N SER A 156 -7.84 15.94 -23.33
CA SER A 156 -7.03 16.10 -24.54
C SER A 156 -6.64 14.77 -25.21
N ILE A 157 -6.66 13.66 -24.45
CA ILE A 157 -6.43 12.32 -24.99
C ILE A 157 -7.60 11.96 -25.93
N SER A 158 -7.28 11.45 -27.12
CA SER A 158 -8.30 11.04 -28.09
C SER A 158 -9.20 9.95 -27.50
N GLN A 159 -10.49 9.88 -27.89
CA GLN A 159 -11.40 8.88 -27.31
C GLN A 159 -10.88 7.45 -27.49
N THR A 160 -10.33 7.13 -28.67
CA THR A 160 -9.76 5.82 -28.97
C THR A 160 -8.61 5.45 -28.03
N GLU A 161 -7.71 6.38 -27.72
CA GLU A 161 -6.64 6.12 -26.75
C GLU A 161 -7.17 6.11 -25.31
N ARG A 162 -8.12 6.99 -24.99
CA ARG A 162 -8.71 7.11 -23.65
C ARG A 162 -9.42 5.82 -23.20
N ASP A 163 -9.99 5.06 -24.13
CA ASP A 163 -10.61 3.77 -23.83
C ASP A 163 -9.61 2.73 -23.28
N ASP A 164 -8.32 2.88 -23.62
CA ASP A 164 -7.20 2.04 -23.22
C ASP A 164 -6.31 2.68 -22.14
N VAL A 165 -6.64 3.88 -21.66
CA VAL A 165 -5.93 4.51 -20.54
C VAL A 165 -6.12 3.68 -19.27
N LEU A 166 -5.06 3.56 -18.48
CA LEU A 166 -5.10 2.93 -17.16
C LEU A 166 -4.89 4.00 -16.09
N LEU A 167 -5.86 4.12 -15.17
CA LEU A 167 -5.71 4.92 -13.96
C LEU A 167 -5.43 3.98 -12.80
N THR A 168 -4.26 4.06 -12.17
CA THR A 168 -4.00 3.31 -10.94
C THR A 168 -4.15 4.23 -9.74
N VAL A 169 -5.03 3.86 -8.81
CA VAL A 169 -5.40 4.63 -7.62
C VAL A 169 -5.06 3.83 -6.36
N THR A 170 -4.35 4.42 -5.40
CA THR A 170 -3.98 3.74 -4.15
C THR A 170 -5.14 3.76 -3.15
N HIS A 171 -5.33 2.68 -2.40
CA HIS A 171 -6.29 2.58 -1.28
C HIS A 171 -5.54 2.05 -0.04
N ALA A 172 -4.60 2.83 0.50
CA ALA A 172 -3.69 2.41 1.57
C ALA A 172 -2.89 1.14 1.22
N TRP A 173 -3.40 -0.07 1.50
CA TRP A 173 -2.77 -1.38 1.23
C TRP A 173 -3.15 -2.00 -0.12
N ALA A 174 -4.13 -1.44 -0.83
CA ALA A 174 -4.62 -1.96 -2.11
C ALA A 174 -4.48 -0.93 -3.23
N VAL A 175 -4.76 -1.36 -4.46
CA VAL A 175 -4.90 -0.47 -5.62
C VAL A 175 -6.15 -0.78 -6.43
N GLY A 176 -6.77 0.25 -7.00
CA GLY A 176 -7.75 0.14 -8.06
C GLY A 176 -7.11 0.48 -9.40
N GLN A 177 -7.13 -0.45 -10.36
CA GLN A 177 -6.55 -0.30 -11.69
C GLN A 177 -7.70 -0.12 -12.69
N CYS A 178 -8.03 1.14 -12.94
CA CYS A 178 -9.31 1.58 -13.47
C CYS A 178 -9.23 1.97 -14.95
N ARG A 179 -10.27 1.66 -15.71
CA ARG A 179 -10.50 2.20 -17.06
C ARG A 179 -11.47 3.38 -17.00
N ILE A 180 -11.33 4.37 -17.87
CA ILE A 180 -12.23 5.53 -17.92
C ILE A 180 -13.52 5.15 -18.64
N GLN A 181 -14.68 5.40 -18.02
CA GLN A 181 -15.99 5.26 -18.64
C GLN A 181 -16.47 6.60 -19.20
N GLU A 182 -16.41 7.66 -18.40
CA GLU A 182 -17.01 8.95 -18.72
C GLU A 182 -16.28 10.08 -17.97
N LEU A 183 -16.17 11.24 -18.61
CA LEU A 183 -15.69 12.47 -17.99
C LEU A 183 -16.85 13.44 -17.84
N ASN A 184 -16.95 14.13 -16.70
CA ASN A 184 -17.92 15.19 -16.47
C ASN A 184 -17.22 16.54 -16.28
N ASP A 185 -17.37 17.43 -17.26
CA ASP A 185 -16.82 18.79 -17.27
C ASP A 185 -17.36 19.69 -16.16
N GLU A 186 -18.62 19.52 -15.78
CA GLU A 186 -19.28 20.35 -14.79
C GLU A 186 -18.60 20.22 -13.44
N ILE A 187 -18.25 18.99 -13.05
CA ILE A 187 -17.68 18.68 -11.75
C ILE A 187 -16.20 18.23 -11.78
N LEU A 188 -15.56 18.31 -12.95
CA LEU A 188 -14.21 17.76 -13.20
C LEU A 188 -14.09 16.29 -12.76
N GLY A 189 -15.16 15.53 -12.99
CA GLY A 189 -15.33 14.17 -12.51
C GLY A 189 -14.83 13.12 -13.49
N VAL A 190 -14.22 12.06 -12.97
CA VAL A 190 -13.87 10.86 -13.72
C VAL A 190 -14.73 9.70 -13.21
N ARG A 191 -15.53 9.11 -14.09
CA ARG A 191 -16.23 7.84 -13.83
C ARG A 191 -15.41 6.70 -14.40
N ILE A 192 -15.16 5.69 -13.57
CA ILE A 192 -14.46 4.47 -13.96
C ILE A 192 -15.45 3.45 -14.53
N LYS A 193 -14.94 2.56 -15.39
CA LYS A 193 -15.64 1.30 -15.72
C LYS A 193 -15.57 0.37 -14.51
N GLY A 194 -16.59 -0.48 -14.36
CA GLY A 194 -16.67 -1.40 -13.24
C GLY A 194 -16.90 -0.71 -11.89
N ARG A 195 -16.38 -1.32 -10.82
CA ARG A 195 -16.52 -0.88 -9.43
C ARG A 195 -15.21 -1.11 -8.68
N ALA A 196 -14.66 -0.05 -8.09
CA ALA A 196 -13.52 -0.17 -7.20
C ALA A 196 -13.85 -1.08 -6.00
N ARG A 197 -12.83 -1.73 -5.44
CA ARG A 197 -13.03 -2.58 -4.25
C ARG A 197 -13.35 -1.75 -3.03
N TYR A 198 -12.62 -0.65 -2.87
CA TYR A 198 -12.76 0.35 -1.82
C TYR A 198 -13.23 1.67 -2.43
N PRO A 199 -13.97 2.50 -1.69
CA PRO A 199 -14.38 3.79 -2.19
C PRO A 199 -13.18 4.75 -2.25
N PHE A 200 -13.23 5.65 -3.21
CA PHE A 200 -12.32 6.79 -3.31
C PHE A 200 -12.56 7.74 -2.14
N VAL A 201 -11.49 8.43 -1.74
CA VAL A 201 -11.36 9.43 -0.66
C VAL A 201 -11.79 8.97 0.74
N GLU A 202 -11.82 7.65 1.01
CA GLU A 202 -12.13 7.10 2.34
C GLU A 202 -10.89 6.94 3.24
N PHE A 203 -9.88 6.20 2.77
CA PHE A 203 -8.73 5.80 3.60
C PHE A 203 -7.57 6.79 3.58
N GLU A 204 -7.47 7.60 2.54
CA GLU A 204 -6.40 8.57 2.35
C GLU A 204 -7.02 9.91 1.96
N PRO A 205 -6.84 10.97 2.76
CA PRO A 205 -7.40 12.27 2.40
C PRO A 205 -6.78 12.80 1.12
N ASP A 206 -5.47 12.61 0.88
CA ASP A 206 -4.72 12.89 -0.35
C ASP A 206 -4.49 11.57 -1.10
N GLN A 207 -5.59 10.94 -1.50
CA GLN A 207 -5.52 9.68 -2.22
C GLN A 207 -4.75 9.86 -3.53
N ARG A 208 -3.77 8.99 -3.75
CA ARG A 208 -2.79 9.11 -4.83
C ARG A 208 -3.24 8.33 -6.05
N TRP A 209 -2.92 8.85 -7.23
CA TRP A 209 -3.15 8.16 -8.49
C TRP A 209 -2.13 8.55 -9.56
N TRP A 210 -2.03 7.74 -10.60
CA TRP A 210 -1.30 8.08 -11.83
C TRP A 210 -2.03 7.51 -13.04
N VAL A 211 -1.67 8.00 -14.22
CA VAL A 211 -2.23 7.58 -15.49
C VAL A 211 -1.16 6.95 -16.37
N GLU A 212 -1.51 5.90 -17.10
CA GLU A 212 -0.61 5.19 -18.02
C GLU A 212 -1.30 4.97 -19.36
N ASN A 213 -0.51 4.63 -20.37
CA ASN A 213 -0.94 4.12 -21.67
C ASN A 213 -1.60 5.15 -22.61
N TYR A 214 -0.98 6.31 -22.80
CA TYR A 214 -1.39 7.26 -23.84
C TYR A 214 -0.16 7.92 -24.49
N ARG A 215 -0.30 8.30 -25.77
CA ARG A 215 0.83 8.74 -26.59
C ARG A 215 1.57 9.96 -26.01
N ALA A 216 0.84 10.94 -25.52
CA ALA A 216 1.43 12.19 -25.03
C ALA A 216 2.24 12.02 -23.73
N ALA A 217 2.07 10.91 -23.01
CA ALA A 217 2.90 10.56 -21.85
C ALA A 217 4.22 9.90 -22.25
N LEU A 218 4.48 9.60 -23.52
CA LEU A 218 5.79 9.11 -23.96
C LEU A 218 6.76 10.30 -24.03
N ASP A 219 7.28 10.71 -22.89
CA ASP A 219 8.09 11.93 -22.76
C ASP A 219 9.33 11.81 -21.86
N ALA A 220 9.54 10.65 -21.21
CA ALA A 220 10.74 10.33 -20.43
C ALA A 220 11.53 9.11 -20.95
N PRO A 221 12.87 9.13 -20.83
CA PRO A 221 13.70 7.96 -21.13
C PRO A 221 13.25 6.71 -20.36
N GLY A 222 13.20 5.58 -21.07
CA GLY A 222 12.71 4.31 -20.52
C GLY A 222 11.24 4.03 -20.78
N GLU A 223 10.48 4.99 -21.30
CA GLU A 223 9.05 4.86 -21.59
C GLU A 223 8.76 4.30 -22.99
N TRP A 224 7.65 3.57 -23.12
CA TRP A 224 7.16 3.05 -24.40
C TRP A 224 5.64 3.22 -24.55
N PHE A 225 5.17 3.21 -25.81
CA PHE A 225 3.75 3.27 -26.15
C PHE A 225 3.43 2.38 -27.37
N LEU A 226 2.31 1.66 -27.32
CA LEU A 226 1.79 0.91 -28.47
C LEU A 226 0.68 1.71 -29.16
N ASP A 227 1.01 2.28 -30.33
CA ASP A 227 0.03 2.89 -31.23
C ASP A 227 -0.75 1.78 -31.95
N LYS A 228 -1.80 1.28 -31.29
CA LYS A 228 -2.64 0.18 -31.81
C LYS A 228 -3.30 0.51 -33.14
N ALA A 229 -3.60 1.79 -33.40
CA ALA A 229 -4.22 2.22 -34.65
C ALA A 229 -3.27 2.07 -35.84
N LYS A 230 -1.98 2.39 -35.64
CA LYS A 230 -0.95 2.22 -36.67
C LYS A 230 -0.35 0.81 -36.69
N GLY A 231 -0.37 0.11 -35.55
CA GLY A 231 0.35 -1.13 -35.34
C GLY A 231 1.84 -0.87 -35.14
N GLU A 232 2.19 0.17 -34.38
CA GLU A 232 3.57 0.60 -34.15
C GLU A 232 3.88 0.65 -32.65
N VAL A 233 5.07 0.18 -32.27
CA VAL A 233 5.61 0.39 -30.93
C VAL A 233 6.57 1.56 -30.99
N LEU A 234 6.44 2.47 -30.03
CA LEU A 234 7.28 3.64 -29.86
C LEU A 234 8.05 3.49 -28.56
N TYR A 235 9.31 3.90 -28.55
CA TYR A 235 10.19 3.80 -27.39
C TYR A 235 11.11 5.01 -27.28
N LEU A 236 11.22 5.59 -26.09
CA LEU A 236 12.22 6.60 -25.76
C LEU A 236 13.35 5.92 -24.98
N PRO A 237 14.53 5.67 -25.60
CA PRO A 237 15.58 4.85 -24.98
C PRO A 237 16.21 5.51 -23.75
N LEU A 238 16.66 4.68 -22.81
CA LEU A 238 17.55 5.15 -21.75
C LEU A 238 18.89 5.64 -22.33
N PRO A 239 19.58 6.57 -21.66
CA PRO A 239 20.95 6.94 -22.03
C PRO A 239 21.85 5.69 -22.12
N GLY A 240 22.45 5.47 -23.29
CA GLY A 240 23.38 4.37 -23.55
C GLY A 240 22.76 3.13 -24.20
N GLU A 241 21.44 3.06 -24.39
CA GLU A 241 20.81 1.93 -25.10
C GLU A 241 21.02 2.02 -26.63
N ASP A 242 21.65 0.99 -27.20
CA ASP A 242 21.88 0.84 -28.64
C ASP A 242 20.73 0.05 -29.27
N MET A 243 19.63 0.73 -29.64
CA MET A 243 18.41 0.09 -30.14
C MET A 243 18.58 -0.86 -31.34
N PRO A 244 19.44 -0.58 -32.33
CA PRO A 244 19.76 -1.55 -33.39
C PRO A 244 20.32 -2.89 -32.91
N LYS A 245 20.91 -2.95 -31.72
CA LYS A 245 21.44 -4.17 -31.09
C LYS A 245 20.60 -4.66 -29.92
N ALA A 246 19.63 -3.87 -29.47
CA ALA A 246 18.85 -4.19 -28.30
C ALA A 246 17.95 -5.40 -28.55
N GLU A 247 17.89 -6.30 -27.57
CA GLU A 247 16.86 -7.32 -27.53
C GLU A 247 15.57 -6.70 -26.99
N VAL A 248 14.54 -6.61 -27.84
CA VAL A 248 13.24 -6.06 -27.43
C VAL A 248 12.20 -7.16 -27.49
N ILE A 249 11.70 -7.59 -26.34
CA ILE A 249 10.72 -8.67 -26.22
C ILE A 249 9.36 -8.11 -25.81
N ALA A 250 8.31 -8.52 -26.51
CA ALA A 250 6.93 -8.34 -26.09
C ALA A 250 6.25 -9.70 -25.88
N PRO A 251 5.32 -9.82 -24.92
CA PRO A 251 4.70 -11.09 -24.58
C PRO A 251 3.60 -11.48 -25.56
N VAL A 252 3.34 -12.78 -25.70
CA VAL A 252 2.27 -13.36 -26.55
C VAL A 252 1.32 -14.28 -25.78
N VAL A 253 1.71 -14.79 -24.60
CA VAL A 253 0.89 -15.71 -23.79
C VAL A 253 0.83 -15.23 -22.34
N THR A 254 -0.36 -15.31 -21.73
CA THR A 254 -0.60 -14.91 -20.34
C THR A 254 -0.05 -15.91 -19.31
N LYS A 255 -0.18 -17.21 -19.55
CA LYS A 255 0.22 -18.27 -18.61
C LYS A 255 1.19 -19.24 -19.30
N PHE A 256 2.29 -19.58 -18.62
CA PHE A 256 3.21 -20.59 -19.09
C PHE A 256 2.59 -21.99 -19.01
N LEU A 257 1.98 -22.29 -17.86
CA LEU A 257 1.57 -23.64 -17.49
C LEU A 257 0.29 -23.60 -16.64
N VAL A 258 -0.65 -24.49 -16.95
CA VAL A 258 -1.79 -24.83 -16.09
C VAL A 258 -1.79 -26.34 -15.87
N MET A 259 -1.87 -26.75 -14.61
CA MET A 259 -1.85 -28.14 -14.18
C MET A 259 -3.05 -28.47 -13.32
N LYS A 260 -3.77 -29.55 -13.64
CA LYS A 260 -4.92 -30.00 -12.86
C LYS A 260 -4.97 -31.51 -12.69
N GLY A 261 -5.10 -31.98 -11.44
CA GLY A 261 -5.31 -33.40 -11.15
C GLY A 261 -4.08 -34.29 -11.36
N ALA A 262 -2.86 -33.72 -11.41
CA ALA A 262 -1.63 -34.46 -11.64
C ALA A 262 -0.94 -34.85 -10.33
N HIS A 263 -0.06 -35.85 -10.37
CA HIS A 263 0.80 -36.15 -9.24
C HIS A 263 2.24 -36.50 -9.62
N ASP A 264 3.19 -36.22 -8.71
CA ASP A 264 4.61 -36.57 -8.86
C ASP A 264 5.23 -35.98 -10.15
N VAL A 265 5.02 -34.68 -10.39
CA VAL A 265 5.59 -33.94 -11.53
C VAL A 265 6.75 -33.07 -11.06
N ARG A 266 7.87 -33.12 -11.77
CA ARG A 266 9.08 -32.35 -11.43
C ARG A 266 9.51 -31.46 -12.59
N PHE A 267 9.94 -30.24 -12.30
CA PHE A 267 10.61 -29.33 -13.21
C PHE A 267 11.98 -29.00 -12.64
N GLU A 268 13.04 -29.26 -13.41
CA GLU A 268 14.43 -29.18 -12.96
C GLU A 268 15.27 -28.36 -13.94
N GLY A 269 15.84 -27.24 -13.49
CA GLY A 269 16.80 -26.44 -14.29
C GLY A 269 16.19 -25.66 -15.46
N ILE A 270 14.89 -25.39 -15.41
CA ILE A 270 14.10 -24.78 -16.49
C ILE A 270 13.78 -23.32 -16.16
N SER A 271 13.84 -22.45 -17.18
CA SER A 271 13.42 -21.06 -17.09
C SER A 271 12.09 -20.83 -17.83
N PHE A 272 11.18 -20.05 -17.24
CA PHE A 272 9.93 -19.58 -17.86
C PHE A 272 9.93 -18.06 -17.89
N GLN A 273 9.79 -17.46 -19.08
CA GLN A 273 10.00 -16.02 -19.26
C GLN A 273 9.00 -15.32 -20.18
N TYR A 274 8.74 -14.04 -19.90
CA TYR A 274 8.02 -13.08 -20.75
C TYR A 274 6.52 -13.35 -20.91
N SER A 275 5.82 -13.61 -19.80
CA SER A 275 4.37 -13.76 -19.81
C SER A 275 3.63 -12.42 -19.77
N GLN A 276 2.42 -12.42 -20.28
CA GLN A 276 1.57 -11.24 -20.40
C GLN A 276 0.66 -11.02 -19.19
N HIS A 277 0.28 -9.76 -18.97
CA HIS A 277 -0.99 -9.39 -18.37
C HIS A 277 -1.68 -8.35 -19.25
N LEU A 278 -2.98 -8.53 -19.51
CA LEU A 278 -3.82 -7.51 -20.14
C LEU A 278 -4.87 -7.08 -19.13
N TYR A 279 -4.90 -5.79 -18.79
CA TYR A 279 -5.89 -5.29 -17.86
C TYR A 279 -7.30 -5.45 -18.41
N PRO A 280 -8.26 -5.97 -17.62
CA PRO A 280 -9.64 -6.14 -18.06
C PRO A 280 -10.29 -4.83 -18.52
N ALA A 281 -11.33 -4.96 -19.35
CA ALA A 281 -12.08 -3.81 -19.86
C ALA A 281 -12.79 -3.00 -18.74
N ASP A 282 -13.18 -3.66 -17.65
CA ASP A 282 -13.79 -3.04 -16.47
C ASP A 282 -12.78 -2.66 -15.38
N GLY A 283 -11.48 -2.81 -15.67
CA GLY A 283 -10.40 -2.65 -14.70
C GLY A 283 -10.19 -3.87 -13.79
N LEU A 284 -9.18 -3.77 -12.93
CA LEU A 284 -8.83 -4.76 -11.92
C LEU A 284 -8.83 -4.10 -10.54
N HIS A 285 -9.63 -4.61 -9.62
CA HIS A 285 -9.88 -3.97 -8.33
C HIS A 285 -9.58 -4.94 -7.19
N ASP A 286 -8.33 -4.95 -6.73
CA ASP A 286 -7.87 -5.81 -5.65
C ASP A 286 -8.32 -5.29 -4.27
N GLY A 287 -8.50 -6.21 -3.34
CA GLY A 287 -8.79 -5.89 -1.93
C GLY A 287 -7.59 -6.05 -1.01
N GLN A 288 -6.73 -7.03 -1.29
CA GLN A 288 -5.57 -7.33 -0.47
C GLN A 288 -4.66 -8.34 -1.18
N ALA A 289 -3.36 -8.16 -1.05
CA ALA A 289 -2.32 -9.11 -1.49
C ALA A 289 -2.34 -9.47 -2.99
N ALA A 290 -2.97 -8.64 -3.84
CA ALA A 290 -3.20 -8.91 -5.26
C ALA A 290 -3.90 -10.26 -5.51
N THR A 291 -4.77 -10.69 -4.59
CA THR A 291 -5.40 -12.03 -4.65
C THR A 291 -6.42 -12.19 -5.77
N THR A 292 -6.81 -11.09 -6.41
CA THR A 292 -7.62 -11.09 -7.64
C THR A 292 -6.79 -11.24 -8.92
N SER A 293 -5.45 -11.18 -8.84
CA SER A 293 -4.55 -11.46 -9.97
C SER A 293 -4.24 -12.96 -10.04
N GLU A 294 -4.06 -13.47 -11.26
CA GLU A 294 -3.82 -14.88 -11.56
C GLU A 294 -2.34 -15.27 -11.40
N GLY A 295 -2.00 -16.55 -11.66
CA GLY A 295 -0.61 -17.02 -11.73
C GLY A 295 -0.16 -17.31 -13.15
N CYS A 296 1.13 -17.11 -13.45
CA CYS A 296 1.74 -17.56 -14.71
C CYS A 296 1.87 -19.08 -14.78
N ILE A 297 2.02 -19.72 -13.62
CA ILE A 297 1.94 -21.17 -13.43
C ILE A 297 0.82 -21.44 -12.45
N GLU A 298 -0.23 -22.16 -12.86
CA GLU A 298 -1.34 -22.51 -11.97
C GLU A 298 -1.42 -24.02 -11.77
N ILE A 299 -1.61 -24.42 -10.52
CA ILE A 299 -1.66 -25.82 -10.09
C ILE A 299 -2.92 -25.99 -9.25
N GLU A 300 -3.79 -26.93 -9.61
CA GLU A 300 -5.04 -27.22 -8.91
C GLU A 300 -5.20 -28.73 -8.70
N ASP A 301 -5.76 -29.14 -7.57
CA ASP A 301 -6.09 -30.55 -7.28
C ASP A 301 -4.93 -31.53 -7.52
N SER A 302 -3.69 -31.12 -7.26
CA SER A 302 -2.46 -31.85 -7.64
C SER A 302 -1.53 -32.06 -6.45
N ARG A 303 -0.73 -33.13 -6.45
CA ARG A 303 0.17 -33.44 -5.32
C ARG A 303 1.58 -33.86 -5.76
N GLY A 304 2.60 -33.63 -4.95
CA GLY A 304 3.96 -34.03 -5.34
C GLY A 304 4.48 -33.23 -6.53
N ILE A 305 4.17 -31.93 -6.60
CA ILE A 305 4.61 -31.04 -7.68
C ILE A 305 5.86 -30.28 -7.23
N HIS A 306 6.97 -30.45 -7.93
CA HIS A 306 8.25 -29.89 -7.52
C HIS A 306 8.90 -29.04 -8.61
N PHE A 307 9.28 -27.82 -8.25
CA PHE A 307 10.15 -26.96 -9.05
C PHE A 307 11.50 -26.90 -8.34
N GLU A 308 12.58 -27.28 -9.02
CA GLU A 308 13.93 -27.34 -8.46
C GLU A 308 14.92 -26.66 -9.41
N ASN A 309 15.70 -25.70 -8.92
CA ASN A 309 16.69 -24.98 -9.75
C ASN A 309 16.06 -24.27 -10.97
N CYS A 310 14.78 -23.91 -10.87
CA CYS A 310 14.04 -23.21 -11.93
C CYS A 310 14.16 -21.69 -11.82
N GLU A 311 13.92 -21.03 -12.95
CA GLU A 311 13.73 -19.58 -13.01
C GLU A 311 12.33 -19.24 -13.53
N ILE A 312 11.68 -18.27 -12.89
CA ILE A 312 10.43 -17.68 -13.37
C ILE A 312 10.67 -16.17 -13.42
N ALA A 313 10.67 -15.59 -14.63
CA ALA A 313 11.07 -14.21 -14.81
C ALA A 313 10.20 -13.45 -15.82
N HIS A 314 10.25 -12.12 -15.74
CA HIS A 314 9.61 -11.24 -16.73
C HIS A 314 8.12 -11.54 -16.87
N THR A 315 7.39 -11.51 -15.75
CA THR A 315 5.98 -11.93 -15.74
C THR A 315 5.00 -10.76 -15.70
N GLY A 316 3.79 -11.00 -16.21
CA GLY A 316 2.65 -10.11 -16.03
C GLY A 316 1.89 -10.34 -14.71
N LEU A 317 1.96 -11.55 -14.17
CA LEU A 317 1.11 -12.04 -13.07
C LEU A 317 1.96 -12.53 -11.87
N HIS A 318 1.34 -13.17 -10.88
CA HIS A 318 2.08 -13.95 -9.86
C HIS A 318 2.93 -15.04 -10.53
N GLY A 319 4.07 -15.39 -9.95
CA GLY A 319 4.95 -16.44 -10.50
C GLY A 319 4.27 -17.80 -10.52
N ILE A 320 3.98 -18.35 -9.34
CA ILE A 320 3.35 -19.67 -9.16
C ILE A 320 2.14 -19.54 -8.25
N TRP A 321 1.00 -20.10 -8.67
CA TRP A 321 -0.21 -20.20 -7.87
C TRP A 321 -0.63 -21.66 -7.66
N PHE A 322 -0.50 -22.13 -6.42
CA PHE A 322 -1.13 -23.36 -5.95
C PHE A 322 -2.57 -23.04 -5.54
N LYS A 323 -3.52 -23.26 -6.44
CA LYS A 323 -4.96 -23.19 -6.15
C LYS A 323 -5.36 -24.29 -5.16
N ASN A 324 -6.64 -24.31 -4.77
CA ASN A 324 -7.13 -25.31 -3.81
C ASN A 324 -6.93 -26.76 -4.28
N GLY A 325 -6.80 -27.68 -3.31
CA GLY A 325 -6.61 -29.12 -3.54
C GLY A 325 -5.17 -29.56 -3.76
N CYS A 326 -4.18 -28.71 -3.48
CA CYS A 326 -2.77 -29.01 -3.66
C CYS A 326 -2.09 -29.56 -2.39
N ALA A 327 -1.21 -30.54 -2.54
CA ALA A 327 -0.52 -31.17 -1.41
C ALA A 327 0.94 -31.56 -1.71
N ASP A 328 1.76 -31.68 -0.66
CA ASP A 328 3.07 -32.35 -0.70
C ASP A 328 4.00 -31.84 -1.82
N SER A 329 4.01 -30.53 -2.06
CA SER A 329 4.64 -29.89 -3.22
C SER A 329 5.68 -28.87 -2.79
N SER A 330 6.60 -28.51 -3.68
CA SER A 330 7.66 -27.57 -3.33
C SER A 330 8.18 -26.70 -4.47
N VAL A 331 8.66 -25.52 -4.09
CA VAL A 331 9.48 -24.63 -4.92
C VAL A 331 10.82 -24.50 -4.21
N LYS A 332 11.88 -25.05 -4.80
CA LYS A 332 13.18 -25.21 -4.14
C LYS A 332 14.32 -24.66 -4.98
N HIS A 333 15.16 -23.84 -4.35
CA HIS A 333 16.34 -23.28 -5.01
C HIS A 333 16.00 -22.59 -6.34
N CYS A 334 14.86 -21.88 -6.38
CA CYS A 334 14.35 -21.21 -7.57
C CYS A 334 14.60 -19.70 -7.51
N ARG A 335 14.78 -19.10 -8.69
CA ARG A 335 14.85 -17.64 -8.85
C ARG A 335 13.54 -17.12 -9.43
N LEU A 336 12.83 -16.28 -8.68
CA LEU A 336 11.62 -15.61 -9.13
C LEU A 336 11.91 -14.11 -9.14
N HIS A 337 11.95 -13.49 -10.32
CA HIS A 337 12.33 -12.07 -10.43
C HIS A 337 11.66 -11.32 -11.58
N ASP A 338 11.53 -10.01 -11.44
CA ASP A 338 10.77 -9.17 -12.39
C ASP A 338 9.34 -9.67 -12.56
N LEU A 339 8.61 -9.59 -11.45
CA LEU A 339 7.25 -10.11 -11.31
C LEU A 339 6.23 -8.98 -11.40
N GLY A 340 5.24 -9.16 -12.28
CA GLY A 340 4.07 -8.28 -12.34
C GLY A 340 3.27 -8.33 -11.04
N GLY A 341 3.06 -9.54 -10.51
CA GLY A 341 2.47 -9.80 -9.20
C GLY A 341 3.50 -10.29 -8.18
N GLY A 342 3.09 -11.28 -7.39
CA GLY A 342 3.82 -11.91 -6.31
C GLY A 342 4.70 -13.09 -6.74
N GLY A 343 5.48 -13.64 -5.81
CA GLY A 343 6.30 -14.82 -6.06
C GLY A 343 5.46 -16.11 -6.08
N VAL A 344 5.04 -16.55 -4.88
CA VAL A 344 4.27 -17.78 -4.71
C VAL A 344 2.98 -17.50 -3.95
N TYR A 345 1.85 -17.85 -4.57
CA TYR A 345 0.51 -17.75 -3.99
C TYR A 345 -0.03 -19.16 -3.73
N VAL A 346 -0.52 -19.43 -2.52
CA VAL A 346 -1.07 -20.74 -2.12
C VAL A 346 -2.44 -20.56 -1.47
N GLY A 347 -3.44 -21.20 -2.06
CA GLY A 347 -4.84 -21.19 -1.65
C GLY A 347 -5.67 -20.18 -2.44
N GLU A 348 -6.92 -20.01 -2.01
CA GLU A 348 -7.85 -18.99 -2.50
C GLU A 348 -8.45 -18.23 -1.29
N THR A 349 -9.11 -17.09 -1.51
CA THR A 349 -9.60 -16.23 -0.42
C THR A 349 -10.83 -16.79 0.28
N GLY A 350 -11.66 -17.56 -0.43
CA GLY A 350 -12.74 -18.33 0.15
C GLY A 350 -12.21 -19.58 0.86
N ARG A 351 -12.71 -19.87 2.07
CA ARG A 351 -12.37 -21.11 2.79
C ARG A 351 -12.79 -22.33 1.94
N PRO A 352 -11.86 -23.19 1.52
CA PRO A 352 -12.22 -24.40 0.77
C PRO A 352 -12.92 -25.43 1.66
N ALA A 353 -13.50 -26.46 1.05
CA ALA A 353 -13.88 -27.67 1.77
C ALA A 353 -12.62 -28.34 2.35
N ASP A 354 -12.73 -29.01 3.50
CA ASP A 354 -11.56 -29.55 4.23
C ASP A 354 -10.67 -30.46 3.37
N ALA A 355 -11.27 -31.28 2.49
CA ALA A 355 -10.55 -32.17 1.57
C ALA A 355 -9.76 -31.44 0.46
N ARG A 356 -9.97 -30.14 0.27
CA ARG A 356 -9.28 -29.29 -0.71
C ARG A 356 -8.44 -28.19 -0.06
N VAL A 357 -8.24 -28.24 1.25
CA VAL A 357 -7.31 -27.32 1.92
C VAL A 357 -5.89 -27.67 1.48
N ASN A 358 -5.14 -26.66 1.04
CA ASN A 358 -3.76 -26.87 0.64
C ASN A 358 -2.89 -27.21 1.85
N HIS A 359 -2.01 -28.19 1.72
CA HIS A 359 -1.13 -28.57 2.82
C HIS A 359 0.25 -29.05 2.40
N HIS A 360 1.24 -28.89 3.29
CA HIS A 360 2.61 -29.33 3.05
C HIS A 360 3.22 -28.76 1.76
N ILE A 361 2.91 -27.49 1.45
CA ILE A 361 3.54 -26.73 0.37
C ILE A 361 4.74 -26.00 0.95
N VAL A 362 5.94 -26.26 0.41
CA VAL A 362 7.20 -25.73 0.93
C VAL A 362 7.90 -24.87 -0.13
N VAL A 363 8.14 -23.60 0.20
CA VAL A 363 9.01 -22.70 -0.56
C VAL A 363 10.34 -22.62 0.20
N ASP A 364 11.43 -23.07 -0.41
CA ASP A 364 12.70 -23.24 0.28
C ASP A 364 13.90 -22.81 -0.56
N ASP A 365 14.87 -22.13 0.05
CA ASP A 365 16.12 -21.72 -0.61
C ASP A 365 15.96 -20.83 -1.85
N CYS A 366 14.84 -20.13 -1.98
CA CYS A 366 14.51 -19.36 -3.17
C CYS A 366 14.99 -17.90 -3.08
N ILE A 367 15.32 -17.32 -4.22
CA ILE A 367 15.53 -15.87 -4.39
C ILE A 367 14.27 -15.31 -5.04
N ILE A 368 13.47 -14.57 -4.29
CA ILE A 368 12.18 -14.00 -4.72
C ILE A 368 12.28 -12.48 -4.62
N GLN A 369 12.59 -11.82 -5.73
CA GLN A 369 12.93 -10.39 -5.71
C GLN A 369 12.22 -9.60 -6.82
N HIS A 370 12.08 -8.28 -6.65
CA HIS A 370 11.60 -7.37 -7.70
C HIS A 370 10.16 -7.72 -8.17
N GLY A 371 9.19 -7.58 -7.26
CA GLY A 371 7.79 -7.93 -7.52
C GLY A 371 6.78 -6.84 -7.20
N GLY A 372 5.53 -7.08 -7.61
CA GLY A 372 4.44 -6.11 -7.56
C GLY A 372 4.54 -5.00 -8.62
N ARG A 373 5.31 -5.22 -9.70
CA ARG A 373 5.58 -4.19 -10.72
C ARG A 373 4.35 -3.77 -11.54
N LEU A 374 3.33 -4.62 -11.59
CA LEU A 374 2.02 -4.33 -12.17
C LEU A 374 0.91 -4.36 -11.12
N HIS A 375 1.07 -5.14 -10.06
CA HIS A 375 0.12 -5.26 -8.95
C HIS A 375 0.81 -4.90 -7.62
N PRO A 376 0.88 -3.61 -7.26
CA PRO A 376 1.68 -3.16 -6.11
C PRO A 376 1.33 -3.78 -4.77
N SER A 377 0.09 -4.26 -4.59
CA SER A 377 -0.34 -4.94 -3.36
C SER A 377 0.15 -6.38 -3.26
N ALA A 378 0.84 -6.93 -4.27
CA ALA A 378 1.30 -8.32 -4.24
C ALA A 378 2.41 -8.57 -3.22
N CYS A 379 2.42 -9.76 -2.62
CA CYS A 379 3.44 -10.18 -1.66
C CYS A 379 4.48 -11.12 -2.30
N GLY A 380 5.64 -11.26 -1.65
CA GLY A 380 6.62 -12.28 -2.02
C GLY A 380 6.04 -13.70 -1.94
N VAL A 381 5.46 -14.05 -0.80
CA VAL A 381 4.70 -15.31 -0.61
C VAL A 381 3.37 -15.04 0.10
N VAL A 382 2.30 -15.68 -0.37
CA VAL A 382 0.96 -15.63 0.25
C VAL A 382 0.47 -17.04 0.57
N PHE A 383 0.14 -17.27 1.84
CA PHE A 383 -0.66 -18.40 2.29
C PHE A 383 -2.03 -17.90 2.74
N THR A 384 -3.11 -18.35 2.08
CA THR A 384 -4.47 -18.08 2.58
C THR A 384 -4.89 -19.18 3.58
N HIS A 385 -5.94 -19.93 3.27
CA HIS A 385 -6.42 -21.07 4.05
C HIS A 385 -5.55 -22.31 3.80
N THR A 386 -4.47 -22.48 4.57
CA THR A 386 -3.47 -23.55 4.35
C THR A 386 -3.04 -24.27 5.64
N GLN A 387 -2.46 -25.47 5.53
CA GLN A 387 -2.00 -26.26 6.69
C GLN A 387 -0.58 -26.78 6.51
N HIS A 388 0.26 -26.66 7.54
CA HIS A 388 1.63 -27.20 7.51
C HIS A 388 2.46 -26.70 6.32
N CYS A 389 2.20 -25.48 5.83
CA CYS A 389 2.95 -24.86 4.76
C CYS A 389 4.15 -24.10 5.32
N ALA A 390 5.22 -23.98 4.53
CA ALA A 390 6.45 -23.37 5.00
C ALA A 390 7.13 -22.47 3.95
N VAL A 391 7.75 -21.38 4.43
CA VAL A 391 8.72 -20.58 3.69
C VAL A 391 10.02 -20.58 4.49
N THR A 392 11.07 -21.19 3.94
CA THR A 392 12.34 -21.37 4.67
C THR A 392 13.55 -20.98 3.86
N HIS A 393 14.55 -20.36 4.51
CA HIS A 393 15.82 -20.02 3.87
C HIS A 393 15.68 -19.25 2.55
N CYS A 394 14.67 -18.40 2.41
CA CYS A 394 14.48 -17.61 1.20
C CYS A 394 15.05 -16.19 1.38
N ASP A 395 15.54 -15.63 0.28
CA ASP A 395 15.82 -14.21 0.16
C ASP A 395 14.63 -13.55 -0.56
N ILE A 396 13.90 -12.69 0.15
CA ILE A 396 12.66 -12.06 -0.31
C ILE A 396 12.83 -10.55 -0.22
N GLY A 397 12.85 -9.86 -1.36
CA GLY A 397 13.04 -8.42 -1.30
C GLY A 397 12.58 -7.63 -2.50
N ASP A 398 12.54 -6.31 -2.34
CA ASP A 398 12.18 -5.38 -3.40
C ASP A 398 10.76 -5.58 -3.94
N PHE A 399 9.80 -5.62 -3.02
CA PHE A 399 8.36 -5.57 -3.30
C PHE A 399 7.78 -4.21 -2.86
N TYR A 400 6.72 -3.75 -3.53
CA TYR A 400 5.96 -2.56 -3.10
C TYR A 400 5.05 -2.78 -1.89
N TYR A 401 4.98 -4.01 -1.38
CA TYR A 401 4.15 -4.39 -0.24
C TYR A 401 4.85 -5.49 0.60
N THR A 402 4.10 -6.39 1.20
CA THR A 402 4.52 -7.36 2.21
C THR A 402 5.45 -8.46 1.67
N GLY A 403 6.39 -8.92 2.51
CA GLY A 403 7.27 -10.04 2.17
C GLY A 403 6.52 -11.37 2.20
N VAL A 404 6.06 -11.78 3.39
CA VAL A 404 5.28 -13.00 3.59
C VAL A 404 3.96 -12.66 4.28
N SER A 405 2.85 -13.04 3.63
CA SER A 405 1.48 -12.95 4.18
C SER A 405 0.97 -14.35 4.50
N ALA A 406 0.51 -14.59 5.72
CA ALA A 406 0.03 -15.90 6.15
C ALA A 406 -1.27 -15.86 6.95
N GLY A 407 -2.15 -16.81 6.64
CA GLY A 407 -3.49 -16.87 7.20
C GLY A 407 -4.47 -16.03 6.39
N TRP A 408 -5.75 -16.32 6.57
CA TRP A 408 -6.83 -15.58 5.92
C TRP A 408 -8.08 -15.63 6.78
N ASN A 409 -8.98 -14.65 6.56
CA ASN A 409 -10.17 -14.30 7.34
C ASN A 409 -9.94 -13.13 8.32
N TRP A 410 -10.67 -12.03 8.11
CA TRP A 410 -10.63 -10.89 9.02
C TRP A 410 -11.36 -11.23 10.32
N GLY A 411 -10.62 -11.23 11.43
CA GLY A 411 -11.12 -11.51 12.76
C GLY A 411 -11.11 -13.00 13.12
N TYR A 412 -12.05 -13.40 13.97
CA TYR A 412 -12.03 -14.71 14.65
C TYR A 412 -12.93 -15.78 14.03
N GLY A 413 -13.36 -15.59 12.77
CA GLY A 413 -14.26 -16.53 12.12
C GLY A 413 -13.58 -17.85 11.71
N ASP A 414 -14.35 -18.71 11.06
CA ASP A 414 -13.90 -20.02 10.56
C ASP A 414 -12.74 -19.90 9.55
N THR A 415 -11.80 -20.83 9.64
CA THR A 415 -10.52 -20.83 8.94
C THR A 415 -9.96 -22.24 8.88
N ALA A 416 -9.29 -22.58 7.78
CA ALA A 416 -8.53 -23.81 7.70
C ALA A 416 -7.07 -23.62 8.13
N SER A 417 -6.63 -22.35 8.25
CA SER A 417 -5.25 -21.94 8.49
C SER A 417 -4.71 -22.54 9.79
N ARG A 418 -3.56 -23.22 9.74
CA ARG A 418 -2.83 -23.69 10.92
C ARG A 418 -1.40 -24.10 10.58
N GLU A 419 -0.53 -24.03 11.57
CA GLU A 419 0.79 -24.64 11.53
C GLU A 419 1.68 -24.15 10.38
N THR A 420 1.56 -22.86 10.02
CA THR A 420 2.45 -22.23 9.05
C THR A 420 3.82 -21.98 9.67
N LEU A 421 4.90 -22.27 8.93
CA LEU A 421 6.27 -22.01 9.34
C LEU A 421 6.94 -20.97 8.43
N VAL A 422 7.44 -19.88 9.01
CA VAL A 422 8.27 -18.88 8.34
C VAL A 422 9.62 -18.84 9.05
N GLU A 423 10.63 -19.51 8.48
CA GLU A 423 11.90 -19.76 9.16
C GLU A 423 13.15 -19.34 8.38
N ASN A 424 14.07 -18.64 9.05
CA ASN A 424 15.39 -18.29 8.51
C ASN A 424 15.35 -17.59 7.14
N ASN A 425 14.35 -16.75 6.89
CA ASN A 425 14.27 -15.96 5.67
C ASN A 425 14.97 -14.61 5.87
N HIS A 426 15.55 -14.07 4.80
CA HIS A 426 16.02 -12.70 4.72
C HIS A 426 14.98 -11.89 3.95
N ILE A 427 14.26 -11.01 4.64
CA ILE A 427 13.11 -10.26 4.10
C ILE A 427 13.45 -8.78 4.12
N HIS A 428 13.61 -8.14 2.97
CA HIS A 428 14.22 -6.82 2.94
C HIS A 428 13.79 -5.88 1.82
N HIS A 429 13.99 -4.58 2.04
CA HIS A 429 13.74 -3.53 1.04
C HIS A 429 12.31 -3.60 0.51
N LEU A 430 11.35 -3.45 1.42
CA LEU A 430 9.92 -3.59 1.12
C LEU A 430 9.21 -2.24 1.18
N GLY A 431 8.09 -2.18 0.46
CA GLY A 431 7.12 -1.10 0.51
C GLY A 431 7.49 0.10 -0.35
N TRP A 432 8.76 0.53 -0.30
CA TRP A 432 9.27 1.71 -1.05
C TRP A 432 8.40 2.96 -0.91
N ALA A 433 7.68 3.07 0.22
CA ALA A 433 6.66 4.09 0.47
C ALA A 433 5.58 4.21 -0.63
N TYR A 434 5.29 3.09 -1.31
CA TYR A 434 4.27 2.99 -2.35
C TYR A 434 2.89 2.77 -1.73
N LEU A 435 2.77 1.83 -0.80
CA LEU A 435 1.54 1.50 -0.07
C LEU A 435 1.72 1.69 1.44
N SER A 436 0.65 1.46 2.20
CA SER A 436 0.62 1.48 3.67
C SER A 436 0.07 0.16 4.21
N ASP A 437 0.08 -0.02 5.54
CA ASP A 437 -0.51 -1.16 6.25
C ASP A 437 0.07 -2.52 5.82
N MET A 438 1.38 -2.69 6.05
CA MET A 438 2.17 -3.81 5.55
C MET A 438 3.24 -4.28 6.56
N GLY A 439 3.85 -5.43 6.28
CA GLY A 439 4.93 -5.96 7.12
C GLY A 439 6.00 -6.72 6.34
N GLY A 440 7.14 -6.97 6.99
CA GLY A 440 8.03 -8.04 6.54
C GLY A 440 7.32 -9.39 6.61
N PHE A 441 6.74 -9.67 7.77
CA PHE A 441 5.71 -10.71 7.96
C PHE A 441 4.36 -10.06 8.30
N TYR A 442 3.30 -10.57 7.69
CA TYR A 442 1.90 -10.23 7.96
C TYR A 442 1.10 -11.48 8.30
N GLY A 443 0.45 -11.51 9.46
CA GLY A 443 -0.43 -12.58 9.92
C GLY A 443 -1.89 -12.12 10.00
N LEU A 444 -2.84 -12.92 9.47
CA LEU A 444 -4.27 -12.59 9.47
C LEU A 444 -5.14 -13.76 9.95
N GLY A 445 -6.11 -13.46 10.81
CA GLY A 445 -7.13 -14.40 11.26
C GLY A 445 -6.63 -15.48 12.21
N THR A 446 -7.55 -16.33 12.66
CA THR A 446 -7.17 -17.47 13.51
C THR A 446 -6.29 -18.45 12.72
N SER A 447 -5.06 -18.70 13.19
CA SER A 447 -4.10 -19.60 12.54
C SER A 447 -3.19 -20.28 13.58
N PRO A 448 -3.74 -21.21 14.37
CA PRO A 448 -3.03 -21.80 15.49
C PRO A 448 -1.77 -22.56 15.07
N GLY A 449 -0.75 -22.56 15.93
CA GLY A 449 0.54 -23.19 15.65
C GLY A 449 1.41 -22.47 14.62
N THR A 450 1.08 -21.23 14.23
CA THR A 450 1.91 -20.45 13.29
C THR A 450 3.22 -20.03 13.96
N ILE A 451 4.37 -20.29 13.32
CA ILE A 451 5.70 -20.02 13.85
C ILE A 451 6.51 -19.15 12.87
N ILE A 452 7.04 -18.04 13.37
CA ILE A 452 7.91 -17.12 12.64
C ILE A 452 9.22 -17.06 13.41
N ARG A 453 10.29 -17.67 12.87
CA ARG A 453 11.55 -17.75 13.61
C ARG A 453 12.83 -17.59 12.80
N GLY A 454 13.87 -17.04 13.41
CA GLY A 454 15.19 -16.96 12.78
C GLY A 454 15.28 -15.98 11.60
N ASN A 455 14.21 -15.24 11.28
CA ASN A 455 14.18 -14.37 10.11
C ASN A 455 14.97 -13.08 10.36
N HIS A 456 15.54 -12.54 9.29
CA HIS A 456 16.16 -11.22 9.27
C HIS A 456 15.30 -10.29 8.42
N VAL A 457 14.61 -9.35 9.08
CA VAL A 457 13.66 -8.42 8.45
C VAL A 457 14.21 -7.00 8.53
N HIS A 458 14.42 -6.32 7.41
CA HIS A 458 14.87 -4.93 7.47
C HIS A 458 14.54 -4.07 6.25
N HIS A 459 14.71 -2.75 6.38
CA HIS A 459 14.38 -1.80 5.33
C HIS A 459 12.92 -1.95 4.88
N ILE A 460 12.00 -1.51 5.73
CA ILE A 460 10.56 -1.52 5.46
C ILE A 460 10.06 -0.08 5.40
N ALA A 461 9.48 0.35 4.29
CA ALA A 461 9.04 1.72 4.07
C ALA A 461 7.55 1.80 3.68
N SER A 462 6.73 2.48 4.49
CA SER A 462 5.32 2.74 4.20
C SER A 462 5.09 4.18 3.74
N HIS A 463 4.01 4.43 3.00
CA HIS A 463 3.63 5.78 2.59
C HIS A 463 3.16 6.66 3.76
N ARG A 464 2.16 6.21 4.53
CA ARG A 464 1.62 6.96 5.69
C ARG A 464 1.82 6.23 7.00
N TYR A 465 1.45 4.96 7.03
CA TYR A 465 1.48 4.13 8.21
C TYR A 465 1.69 2.67 7.84
N GLY A 466 2.05 1.86 8.82
CA GLY A 466 2.16 0.43 8.66
C GLY A 466 3.36 -0.04 7.87
N GLY A 467 4.55 0.49 8.13
CA GLY A 467 5.81 -0.13 7.71
C GLY A 467 6.41 -0.92 8.86
N TRP A 468 5.84 -2.09 9.16
CA TRP A 468 6.23 -2.91 10.33
C TRP A 468 7.18 -4.06 9.97
N GLY A 469 7.93 -4.55 10.95
CA GLY A 469 8.72 -5.76 10.80
C GLY A 469 7.87 -7.03 10.86
N LEU A 470 7.34 -7.31 12.05
CA LEU A 470 6.44 -8.42 12.32
C LEU A 470 5.06 -7.88 12.68
N TYR A 471 4.06 -8.17 11.84
CA TYR A 471 2.73 -7.62 11.95
C TYR A 471 1.69 -8.73 12.07
N ASN A 472 1.02 -8.78 13.23
CA ASN A 472 -0.19 -9.58 13.42
C ASN A 472 -1.43 -8.70 13.36
N ASP A 473 -2.19 -8.84 12.28
CA ASP A 473 -3.41 -8.09 12.00
C ASP A 473 -4.66 -8.81 12.54
N GLU A 474 -5.84 -8.39 12.09
CA GLU A 474 -7.16 -8.76 12.56
C GLU A 474 -7.35 -10.25 12.88
N GLY A 475 -7.40 -10.57 14.16
CA GLY A 475 -7.72 -11.90 14.64
C GLY A 475 -6.54 -12.88 14.66
N ALA A 476 -5.33 -12.44 14.31
CA ALA A 476 -4.12 -13.25 14.37
C ALA A 476 -3.99 -13.92 15.75
N THR A 477 -3.91 -15.26 15.76
CA THR A 477 -4.05 -16.05 16.98
C THR A 477 -3.00 -17.13 17.09
N ASP A 478 -2.53 -17.37 18.33
CA ASP A 478 -1.61 -18.46 18.69
C ASP A 478 -0.39 -18.52 17.76
N THR A 479 0.13 -17.33 17.48
CA THR A 479 1.34 -17.12 16.68
C THR A 479 2.56 -17.00 17.59
N LEU A 480 3.61 -17.77 17.30
CA LEU A 480 4.91 -17.69 17.95
C LEU A 480 5.90 -16.95 17.04
N MET A 481 6.38 -15.80 17.49
CA MET A 481 7.44 -15.01 16.85
C MET A 481 8.69 -15.06 17.71
N GLU A 482 9.71 -15.81 17.29
CA GLU A 482 10.94 -15.97 18.09
C GLU A 482 12.24 -15.93 17.32
N ASN A 483 13.32 -15.44 17.94
CA ASN A 483 14.65 -15.42 17.33
C ASN A 483 14.68 -14.67 15.98
N ASN A 484 13.86 -13.63 15.82
CA ASN A 484 13.92 -12.79 14.63
C ASN A 484 14.81 -11.57 14.89
N LEU A 485 15.60 -11.20 13.90
CA LEU A 485 16.30 -9.93 13.83
C LEU A 485 15.51 -8.97 12.95
N VAL A 486 15.01 -7.89 13.54
CA VAL A 486 14.16 -6.92 12.85
C VAL A 486 14.75 -5.53 13.01
N HIS A 487 15.07 -4.83 11.92
CA HIS A 487 15.58 -3.48 12.04
C HIS A 487 15.27 -2.52 10.88
N ASP A 488 15.42 -1.22 11.12
CA ASP A 488 15.23 -0.15 10.12
C ASP A 488 13.84 -0.24 9.44
N THR A 489 12.80 -0.19 10.28
CA THR A 489 11.38 -0.21 9.89
C THR A 489 10.78 1.19 10.00
N TRP A 490 9.94 1.60 9.04
CA TRP A 490 9.33 2.93 9.04
C TRP A 490 8.46 3.22 10.26
N ASN A 491 7.74 2.21 10.74
CA ASN A 491 6.90 2.32 11.93
C ASN A 491 7.54 1.65 13.14
N ALA A 492 7.25 0.36 13.35
CA ALA A 492 7.71 -0.40 14.51
C ALA A 492 8.19 -1.81 14.13
N GLY A 493 9.13 -2.34 14.91
CA GLY A 493 9.64 -3.69 14.71
C GLY A 493 8.57 -4.77 14.92
N PHE A 494 7.67 -4.55 15.88
CA PHE A 494 6.50 -5.42 16.13
C PHE A 494 5.21 -4.61 16.21
N HIS A 495 4.15 -5.11 15.57
CA HIS A 495 2.79 -4.59 15.71
C HIS A 495 1.79 -5.72 15.94
N GLN A 496 0.92 -5.50 16.93
CA GLN A 496 -0.33 -6.23 17.08
C GLN A 496 -1.49 -5.29 16.80
N HIS A 497 -2.36 -5.65 15.84
CA HIS A 497 -3.68 -5.05 15.75
C HIS A 497 -4.60 -5.60 16.84
N TYR A 498 -5.39 -6.63 16.56
CA TYR A 498 -6.10 -7.40 17.59
C TYR A 498 -6.00 -8.89 17.27
N GLY A 499 -6.13 -9.73 18.29
CA GLY A 499 -5.72 -11.13 18.22
C GLY A 499 -5.58 -11.71 19.63
N TYR A 500 -5.33 -13.01 19.75
CA TYR A 500 -5.15 -13.62 21.07
C TYR A 500 -4.11 -14.74 21.13
N PHE A 501 -3.54 -14.94 22.32
CA PHE A 501 -2.50 -15.91 22.65
C PHE A 501 -1.19 -15.82 21.85
N ASN A 502 -0.92 -14.70 21.18
CA ASN A 502 0.34 -14.51 20.46
C ASN A 502 1.52 -14.41 21.44
N THR A 503 2.69 -14.88 21.01
CA THR A 503 3.91 -14.87 21.81
C THR A 503 5.06 -14.34 20.97
N VAL A 504 5.61 -13.20 21.39
CA VAL A 504 6.76 -12.54 20.78
C VAL A 504 7.92 -12.66 21.76
N ARG A 505 8.88 -13.53 21.48
CA ARG A 505 9.97 -13.79 22.43
C ARG A 505 11.36 -13.90 21.82
N ASN A 506 12.38 -13.52 22.58
CA ASN A 506 13.77 -13.75 22.20
C ASN A 506 14.14 -13.15 20.82
N ASN A 507 13.54 -12.03 20.44
CA ASN A 507 13.84 -11.31 19.20
C ASN A 507 14.79 -10.13 19.49
N ILE A 508 15.47 -9.66 18.45
CA ILE A 508 16.18 -8.38 18.44
C ILE A 508 15.38 -7.43 17.55
N PHE A 509 14.82 -6.38 18.13
CA PHE A 509 14.18 -5.28 17.41
C PHE A 509 15.05 -4.04 17.49
N ALA A 510 15.35 -3.40 16.36
CA ALA A 510 16.18 -2.23 16.36
C ALA A 510 15.74 -1.14 15.38
N PHE A 511 15.87 0.13 15.76
CA PHE A 511 15.72 1.26 14.84
C PHE A 511 14.35 1.31 14.10
N GLY A 512 13.26 1.07 14.82
CA GLY A 512 11.94 1.47 14.33
C GLY A 512 11.79 2.99 14.35
N ASN A 513 11.47 3.58 13.21
CA ASN A 513 11.50 5.04 13.04
C ASN A 513 10.36 5.74 13.79
N SER A 514 9.12 5.24 13.76
CA SER A 514 8.02 5.85 14.52
C SER A 514 7.94 5.38 15.97
N ALA A 515 8.26 4.11 16.24
CA ALA A 515 8.33 3.49 17.56
C ALA A 515 8.98 2.10 17.49
N GLN A 516 9.08 1.36 18.60
CA GLN A 516 9.64 0.00 18.59
C GLN A 516 8.57 -1.09 18.67
N ILE A 517 7.49 -0.80 19.41
CA ILE A 517 6.36 -1.69 19.62
C ILE A 517 5.08 -0.90 19.40
N GLN A 518 4.18 -1.42 18.57
CA GLN A 518 2.90 -0.81 18.33
C GLN A 518 1.76 -1.75 18.74
N ALA A 519 0.70 -1.19 19.30
CA ALA A 519 -0.53 -1.92 19.56
C ALA A 519 -1.75 -1.08 19.17
N SER A 520 -2.62 -1.68 18.36
CA SER A 520 -3.96 -1.15 18.06
C SER A 520 -5.00 -1.92 18.87
N ARG A 521 -6.26 -1.48 18.79
CA ARG A 521 -7.48 -2.12 19.34
C ARG A 521 -7.29 -2.96 20.62
N ASN A 522 -7.64 -2.36 21.76
CA ASN A 522 -7.65 -3.07 23.04
C ASN A 522 -8.73 -4.17 23.05
N GLU A 523 -8.39 -5.36 23.57
CA GLU A 523 -9.34 -6.45 23.84
C GLU A 523 -9.10 -7.01 25.25
N ALA A 524 -10.15 -7.56 25.88
CA ALA A 524 -10.09 -8.08 27.25
C ALA A 524 -9.29 -9.39 27.37
N ARG A 525 -9.19 -10.14 26.25
CA ARG A 525 -8.46 -11.40 26.17
C ARG A 525 -6.95 -11.18 26.17
N LEU A 526 -6.18 -12.20 26.51
CA LEU A 526 -4.73 -12.15 26.38
C LEU A 526 -4.33 -12.01 24.91
N ARG A 527 -3.97 -10.80 24.48
CA ARG A 527 -3.60 -10.47 23.11
C ARG A 527 -2.22 -11.02 22.77
N PHE A 528 -1.21 -10.61 23.52
CA PHE A 528 0.15 -11.09 23.30
C PHE A 528 1.03 -11.09 24.56
N ARG A 529 2.07 -11.91 24.48
CA ARG A 529 3.18 -11.96 25.44
C ARG A 529 4.44 -11.45 24.75
N TYR A 530 5.12 -10.47 25.34
CA TYR A 530 6.36 -9.87 24.85
C TYR A 530 7.49 -10.15 25.84
N LEU A 531 8.29 -11.17 25.55
CA LEU A 531 9.14 -11.85 26.52
C LEU A 531 10.60 -11.92 26.08
N ASN A 532 11.55 -11.61 26.95
CA ASN A 532 12.97 -11.89 26.67
C ASN A 532 13.48 -11.21 25.38
N ASN A 533 12.88 -10.11 24.90
CA ASN A 533 13.34 -9.45 23.68
C ASN A 533 14.43 -8.42 23.99
N ILE A 534 15.29 -8.12 23.01
CA ILE A 534 16.19 -6.96 23.03
C ILE A 534 15.61 -5.90 22.10
N VAL A 535 15.50 -4.67 22.59
CA VAL A 535 14.95 -3.53 21.83
C VAL A 535 15.92 -2.37 21.88
N VAL A 536 16.38 -1.88 20.72
CA VAL A 536 17.40 -0.82 20.61
C VAL A 536 16.95 0.28 19.65
N TRP A 537 17.07 1.55 20.02
CA TRP A 537 16.52 2.61 19.17
C TRP A 537 17.14 3.98 19.41
N ASP A 538 16.91 4.88 18.44
CA ASP A 538 17.21 6.29 18.56
C ASP A 538 16.27 6.96 19.59
N PRO A 539 16.77 7.70 20.59
CA PRO A 539 15.95 8.34 21.62
C PRO A 539 14.93 9.36 21.09
N ALA A 540 15.01 9.79 19.83
CA ALA A 540 13.99 10.61 19.18
C ALA A 540 12.65 9.86 19.01
N SER A 541 12.66 8.53 18.99
CA SER A 541 11.48 7.70 18.84
C SER A 541 11.03 7.10 20.19
N PRO A 542 9.72 6.99 20.46
CA PRO A 542 9.21 6.32 21.66
C PRO A 542 9.43 4.80 21.61
N LEU A 543 9.33 4.15 22.78
CA LEU A 543 9.31 2.69 22.86
C LEU A 543 7.98 2.14 22.31
N LEU A 544 6.87 2.74 22.73
CA LEU A 544 5.51 2.27 22.47
C LEU A 544 4.72 3.27 21.62
N ASP A 545 3.93 2.77 20.66
CA ASP A 545 2.97 3.56 19.87
C ASP A 545 1.57 2.94 19.82
N GLY A 546 0.57 3.79 19.63
CA GLY A 546 -0.85 3.47 19.75
C GLY A 546 -1.53 4.32 20.83
N GLY A 547 -2.85 4.49 20.70
CA GLY A 547 -3.64 5.27 21.65
C GLY A 547 -3.52 4.75 23.08
N GLU A 548 -3.57 5.65 24.07
CA GLU A 548 -3.41 5.32 25.50
C GLU A 548 -4.32 4.15 25.94
N TRP A 549 -5.55 4.13 25.43
CA TRP A 549 -6.53 3.06 25.67
C TRP A 549 -6.00 1.67 25.32
N ASN A 550 -5.19 1.52 24.26
CA ASN A 550 -4.66 0.23 23.81
C ASN A 550 -3.66 -0.38 24.80
N TRP A 551 -3.21 0.38 25.79
CA TRP A 551 -2.27 -0.05 26.81
C TRP A 551 -2.92 -0.18 28.19
N LYS A 552 -4.21 0.11 28.36
CA LYS A 552 -4.89 0.03 29.67
C LYS A 552 -5.48 -1.36 29.93
N PHE A 553 -5.75 -1.66 31.21
CA PHE A 553 -6.53 -2.83 31.61
C PHE A 553 -7.99 -2.72 31.16
N PHE A 554 -8.67 -3.87 31.09
CA PHE A 554 -10.12 -3.92 30.99
C PHE A 554 -10.77 -4.01 32.36
N ASP A 555 -11.79 -3.18 32.61
CA ASP A 555 -12.58 -3.21 33.84
C ASP A 555 -13.55 -4.39 33.88
N LYS A 556 -14.03 -4.84 32.71
CA LYS A 556 -14.94 -5.98 32.55
C LYS A 556 -14.27 -7.02 31.65
N ILE A 557 -13.93 -8.16 32.25
CA ILE A 557 -13.35 -9.32 31.57
C ILE A 557 -14.40 -10.43 31.47
N ASP A 558 -14.36 -11.22 30.40
CA ASP A 558 -15.14 -12.44 30.32
C ASP A 558 -14.59 -13.48 31.31
N ARG A 559 -15.44 -14.44 31.69
CA ARG A 559 -15.07 -15.46 32.68
C ARG A 559 -13.91 -16.31 32.17
N GLY A 560 -12.75 -16.20 32.85
CA GLY A 560 -11.56 -17.01 32.56
C GLY A 560 -10.43 -16.22 31.88
N ASP A 561 -10.69 -15.00 31.41
CA ASP A 561 -9.67 -14.14 30.84
C ASP A 561 -8.80 -13.48 31.92
N PRO A 562 -7.50 -13.22 31.65
CA PRO A 562 -6.67 -12.47 32.57
C PRO A 562 -7.07 -10.99 32.58
N LYS A 563 -6.83 -10.33 33.72
CA LYS A 563 -7.07 -8.89 33.86
C LYS A 563 -6.18 -8.03 32.94
N ASP A 564 -4.93 -8.46 32.73
CA ASP A 564 -4.04 -7.81 31.75
C ASP A 564 -4.10 -8.58 30.44
N SER A 565 -4.50 -7.87 29.38
CA SER A 565 -4.53 -8.39 28.02
C SER A 565 -3.13 -8.47 27.39
N LEU A 566 -2.10 -8.00 28.10
CA LEU A 566 -0.71 -7.96 27.68
C LEU A 566 0.19 -8.57 28.76
N VAL A 567 1.26 -9.25 28.35
CA VAL A 567 2.30 -9.70 29.29
C VAL A 567 3.66 -9.24 28.78
N PHE A 568 4.30 -8.33 29.51
CA PHE A 568 5.68 -7.93 29.26
C PHE A 568 6.58 -8.46 30.36
N LYS A 569 7.68 -9.13 30.00
CA LYS A 569 8.59 -9.71 31.00
C LYS A 569 10.00 -9.88 30.48
N ASN A 570 10.99 -9.61 31.32
CA ASN A 570 12.39 -9.90 31.07
C ASN A 570 12.89 -9.33 29.73
N ASN A 571 12.46 -8.14 29.33
CA ASN A 571 12.96 -7.50 28.11
C ASN A 571 14.20 -6.65 28.44
N LEU A 572 15.10 -6.50 27.47
CA LEU A 572 16.23 -5.59 27.54
C LEU A 572 15.98 -4.41 26.62
N TYR A 573 15.89 -3.21 27.20
CA TYR A 573 15.64 -1.97 26.47
C TYR A 573 16.91 -1.11 26.43
N TRP A 574 17.23 -0.54 25.27
CA TRP A 574 18.36 0.38 25.13
C TRP A 574 18.10 1.50 24.12
N PRO A 575 17.65 2.67 24.59
CA PRO A 575 17.86 3.92 23.86
C PRO A 575 19.36 4.16 23.67
N THR A 576 19.79 4.56 22.49
CA THR A 576 21.22 4.67 22.17
C THR A 576 21.96 5.74 23.00
N ASP A 577 21.26 6.66 23.66
CA ASP A 577 21.83 7.61 24.63
C ASP A 577 21.99 7.04 26.05
N GLY A 578 21.52 5.81 26.28
CA GLY A 578 21.59 5.10 27.56
C GLY A 578 20.64 5.60 28.64
N LYS A 579 19.71 6.51 28.33
CA LYS A 579 18.78 7.08 29.33
C LYS A 579 17.42 6.42 29.27
N ILE A 580 16.78 6.24 30.42
CA ILE A 580 15.38 5.81 30.46
C ILE A 580 14.52 6.97 29.94
N PRO A 581 13.63 6.75 28.94
CA PRO A 581 12.74 7.80 28.46
C PRO A 581 11.85 8.34 29.57
N ALA A 582 11.57 9.64 29.55
CA ALA A 582 10.64 10.24 30.50
C ALA A 582 9.23 9.62 30.40
N LYS A 583 8.85 9.23 29.18
CA LYS A 583 7.59 8.56 28.85
C LYS A 583 7.85 7.45 27.83
N LEU A 584 7.11 6.34 27.93
CA LEU A 584 7.26 5.19 27.05
C LEU A 584 6.52 5.38 25.72
N THR A 585 5.43 6.15 25.71
CA THR A 585 4.77 6.65 24.49
C THR A 585 5.11 8.13 24.28
N LYS A 586 4.63 8.72 23.16
CA LYS A 586 4.77 10.17 22.91
C LYS A 586 4.25 11.04 24.07
N SER A 587 3.21 10.61 24.78
CA SER A 587 2.52 11.45 25.78
C SER A 587 2.16 10.77 27.10
N HIS A 588 2.31 9.45 27.24
CA HIS A 588 1.85 8.70 28.42
C HIS A 588 2.87 7.69 28.96
N PHE A 589 2.62 7.25 30.19
CA PHE A 589 3.32 6.22 30.96
C PHE A 589 4.80 6.51 31.20
N THR A 590 5.14 6.91 32.42
CA THR A 590 6.49 6.77 32.95
C THR A 590 6.82 5.29 33.15
N TRP A 591 8.12 4.96 33.24
CA TRP A 591 8.55 3.60 33.57
C TRP A 591 7.97 3.09 34.90
N ASP A 592 7.83 3.95 35.89
CA ASP A 592 7.28 3.57 37.20
C ASP A 592 5.77 3.29 37.14
N GLU A 593 5.00 4.09 36.39
CA GLU A 593 3.58 3.82 36.14
C GLU A 593 3.38 2.50 35.42
N TRP A 594 4.20 2.24 34.39
CA TRP A 594 4.18 0.99 33.65
C TRP A 594 4.46 -0.23 34.53
N ARG A 595 5.49 -0.15 35.39
CA ARG A 595 5.79 -1.22 36.35
C ARG A 595 4.74 -1.39 37.43
N LYS A 596 4.10 -0.31 37.89
CA LYS A 596 2.97 -0.38 38.85
C LYS A 596 1.76 -1.11 38.28
N MET A 597 1.62 -1.16 36.96
CA MET A 597 0.65 -2.03 36.27
C MET A 597 1.08 -3.52 36.26
N GLY A 598 2.19 -3.89 36.89
CA GLY A 598 2.67 -5.27 36.95
C GLY A 598 3.40 -5.74 35.69
N ARG A 599 3.74 -4.81 34.79
CA ARG A 599 4.39 -5.10 33.52
C ARG A 599 5.90 -5.02 33.62
N ASP A 600 6.57 -5.69 32.69
CA ASP A 600 8.02 -5.69 32.53
C ASP A 600 8.78 -6.14 33.79
N ASN A 601 8.20 -7.06 34.55
CA ASN A 601 8.91 -7.69 35.66
C ASN A 601 10.18 -8.40 35.15
N GLY A 602 11.32 -8.14 35.78
CA GLY A 602 12.63 -8.63 35.35
C GLY A 602 13.22 -7.98 34.10
N SER A 603 12.53 -7.01 33.48
CA SER A 603 13.07 -6.22 32.38
C SER A 603 14.03 -5.14 32.89
N GLN A 604 14.97 -4.71 32.04
CA GLN A 604 15.98 -3.72 32.40
C GLN A 604 16.30 -2.76 31.25
N PHE A 605 16.76 -1.56 31.59
CA PHE A 605 17.39 -0.64 30.65
C PHE A 605 18.91 -0.76 30.78
N ALA A 606 19.58 -1.26 29.74
CA ALA A 606 21.04 -1.39 29.73
C ALA A 606 21.56 -1.60 28.30
N ASN A 607 22.82 -1.21 28.04
CA ASN A 607 23.49 -1.49 26.77
C ASN A 607 23.63 -3.01 26.55
N PRO A 608 23.12 -3.59 25.45
CA PRO A 608 23.23 -5.02 25.16
C PRO A 608 24.65 -5.51 24.88
N LEU A 609 25.61 -4.61 24.67
CA LEU A 609 26.99 -4.94 24.28
C LEU A 609 27.07 -5.63 22.92
N PHE A 610 26.41 -5.07 21.90
CA PHE A 610 26.54 -5.55 20.53
C PHE A 610 27.97 -5.38 19.99
N GLU A 611 28.34 -6.20 18.98
CA GLU A 611 29.62 -6.12 18.27
C GLU A 611 29.84 -4.74 17.65
N ASP A 612 28.92 -4.30 16.78
CA ASP A 612 28.94 -2.97 16.15
C ASP A 612 27.52 -2.54 15.74
N VAL A 613 26.79 -1.90 16.65
CA VAL A 613 25.41 -1.46 16.43
C VAL A 613 25.28 -0.43 15.29
N ALA A 614 26.32 0.38 15.05
CA ALA A 614 26.32 1.40 14.00
C ALA A 614 26.32 0.75 12.62
N LYS A 615 26.98 -0.40 12.47
CA LYS A 615 26.98 -1.22 11.25
C LYS A 615 25.91 -2.32 11.26
N ARG A 616 24.95 -2.26 12.18
CA ARG A 616 23.88 -3.28 12.34
C ARG A 616 24.43 -4.69 12.60
N ASP A 617 25.58 -4.80 13.24
CA ASP A 617 26.10 -6.07 13.76
C ASP A 617 25.58 -6.29 15.18
N PHE A 618 24.47 -7.02 15.26
CA PHE A 618 23.72 -7.28 16.49
C PHE A 618 24.17 -8.55 17.24
N ARG A 619 25.34 -9.10 16.91
CA ARG A 619 25.94 -10.18 17.72
C ARG A 619 26.31 -9.64 19.10
N LEU A 620 26.12 -10.44 20.15
CA LEU A 620 26.35 -10.00 21.53
C LEU A 620 27.77 -10.37 22.00
N LYS A 621 28.44 -9.43 22.65
CA LYS A 621 29.72 -9.67 23.34
C LYS A 621 29.49 -10.46 24.64
N PRO A 622 30.51 -11.22 25.11
CA PRO A 622 30.46 -11.89 26.41
C PRO A 622 30.13 -10.93 27.56
N GLY A 623 29.29 -11.38 28.50
CA GLY A 623 28.89 -10.57 29.66
C GLY A 623 27.77 -9.57 29.37
N SER A 624 27.09 -9.72 28.24
CA SER A 624 25.90 -8.93 27.90
C SER A 624 24.85 -9.00 29.02
N PRO A 625 24.22 -7.86 29.39
CA PRO A 625 23.07 -7.87 30.30
C PRO A 625 21.91 -8.74 29.81
N ALA A 626 21.81 -9.02 28.51
CA ALA A 626 20.78 -9.87 27.93
C ALA A 626 20.74 -11.28 28.54
N GLU A 627 21.88 -11.81 28.99
CA GLU A 627 21.95 -13.10 29.67
C GLU A 627 21.05 -13.15 30.93
N LYS A 628 21.01 -12.05 31.69
CA LYS A 628 20.20 -11.94 32.92
C LYS A 628 18.70 -11.88 32.64
N THR A 629 18.32 -11.45 31.44
CA THR A 629 16.93 -11.46 31.03
C THR A 629 16.51 -12.82 30.50
N GLY A 630 17.42 -13.78 30.35
CA GLY A 630 17.14 -15.09 29.77
C GLY A 630 17.04 -15.08 28.25
N PHE A 631 17.48 -13.99 27.60
CA PHE A 631 17.69 -13.97 26.15
C PHE A 631 18.74 -15.03 25.78
N LYS A 632 18.48 -15.77 24.71
CA LYS A 632 19.33 -16.82 24.18
C LYS A 632 19.81 -16.40 22.79
N PRO A 633 21.09 -16.02 22.62
CA PRO A 633 21.64 -15.73 21.30
C PRO A 633 21.44 -16.92 20.35
N TRP A 634 21.19 -16.62 19.08
CA TRP A 634 21.17 -17.59 17.99
C TRP A 634 22.11 -17.14 16.87
N ASP A 635 22.38 -18.02 15.91
CA ASP A 635 23.18 -17.67 14.74
C ASP A 635 22.36 -16.78 13.79
N LEU A 636 22.61 -15.47 13.86
CA LEU A 636 21.97 -14.45 13.00
C LEU A 636 22.25 -14.69 11.51
N THR A 637 23.27 -15.49 11.20
CA THR A 637 23.77 -15.65 9.85
C THR A 637 23.08 -16.80 9.10
N LEU A 638 22.10 -17.46 9.72
CA LEU A 638 21.27 -18.51 9.09
C LEU A 638 20.18 -17.96 8.18
N ALA A 639 19.80 -16.69 8.34
CA ALA A 639 18.76 -16.06 7.56
C ALA A 639 19.15 -15.88 6.09
N GLY A 640 18.20 -16.11 5.19
CA GLY A 640 18.38 -16.04 3.74
C GLY A 640 18.74 -17.40 3.13
N VAL A 641 19.19 -17.35 1.88
CA VAL A 641 19.58 -18.56 1.13
C VAL A 641 20.76 -19.27 1.76
N ARG A 642 20.81 -20.60 1.60
CA ARG A 642 21.82 -21.45 2.23
C ARG A 642 23.22 -21.13 1.69
N LYS A 643 24.13 -20.91 2.63
CA LYS A 643 25.53 -20.55 2.36
C LYS A 643 26.40 -21.62 1.71
N ALA A 644 25.90 -22.86 1.59
CA ALA A 644 26.64 -23.94 0.95
C ALA A 644 26.91 -23.64 -0.53
N ASP A 645 26.05 -22.86 -1.18
CA ASP A 645 26.26 -22.35 -2.53
C ASP A 645 26.63 -20.85 -2.48
N ALA A 646 27.92 -20.57 -2.65
CA ALA A 646 28.44 -19.20 -2.64
C ALA A 646 27.96 -18.38 -3.85
N ALA A 647 27.70 -19.00 -5.00
CA ALA A 647 27.21 -18.31 -6.19
C ALA A 647 25.75 -17.90 -6.01
N TRP A 648 24.92 -18.79 -5.44
CA TRP A 648 23.53 -18.50 -5.10
C TRP A 648 23.42 -17.38 -4.06
N HIS A 649 24.23 -17.44 -2.99
CA HIS A 649 24.28 -16.37 -1.99
C HIS A 649 24.77 -15.03 -2.58
N ALA A 650 25.75 -15.04 -3.48
CA ALA A 650 26.21 -13.83 -4.15
C ALA A 650 25.13 -13.26 -5.09
N LEU A 651 24.34 -14.11 -5.74
CA LEU A 651 23.23 -13.70 -6.58
C LEU A 651 22.12 -13.03 -5.76
N ALA A 652 21.75 -13.62 -4.61
CA ALA A 652 20.78 -13.05 -3.68
C ALA A 652 21.22 -11.65 -3.20
N ALA A 653 22.47 -11.55 -2.71
CA ALA A 653 23.04 -10.31 -2.19
C ALA A 653 23.22 -9.20 -3.25
N LYS A 654 23.43 -9.57 -4.52
CA LYS A 654 23.49 -8.59 -5.62
C LYS A 654 22.14 -7.89 -5.80
N GLY A 655 21.03 -8.59 -5.53
CA GLY A 655 19.69 -8.09 -5.79
C GLY A 655 19.38 -7.95 -7.28
N HIS A 656 18.24 -7.32 -7.57
CA HIS A 656 17.82 -6.93 -8.91
C HIS A 656 17.83 -5.39 -8.99
N ASP A 657 18.92 -4.78 -9.50
CA ASP A 657 19.11 -3.33 -9.70
C ASP A 657 18.18 -2.44 -8.86
N TYR A 658 18.34 -2.47 -7.52
CA TYR A 658 17.43 -1.80 -6.60
C TYR A 658 17.51 -0.26 -6.71
N PRO A 659 16.39 0.45 -6.48
CA PRO A 659 16.45 1.87 -6.16
C PRO A 659 17.35 2.14 -4.95
N ASN A 660 17.81 3.39 -4.79
CA ASN A 660 18.62 3.74 -3.64
C ASN A 660 17.71 3.94 -2.42
N TRP A 661 17.88 3.08 -1.41
CA TRP A 661 17.04 3.08 -0.22
C TRP A 661 16.95 4.46 0.46
N ASP A 662 18.10 5.10 0.70
CA ASP A 662 18.17 6.37 1.43
C ASP A 662 17.46 7.52 0.71
N THR A 663 17.34 7.45 -0.63
CA THR A 663 16.70 8.50 -1.43
C THR A 663 15.29 8.16 -1.87
N ASP A 664 15.02 6.91 -2.23
CA ASP A 664 13.77 6.50 -2.88
C ASP A 664 12.76 5.84 -1.94
N ALA A 665 13.19 5.27 -0.80
CA ALA A 665 12.28 4.62 0.16
C ALA A 665 11.62 5.63 1.12
N LYS A 666 11.14 6.75 0.59
CA LYS A 666 10.53 7.84 1.35
C LYS A 666 9.16 8.18 0.78
N PRO A 667 8.16 8.49 1.63
CA PRO A 667 6.86 8.96 1.18
C PRO A 667 7.03 10.16 0.26
N TRP A 668 6.36 10.11 -0.88
CA TRP A 668 6.20 11.29 -1.71
C TRP A 668 5.55 12.41 -0.89
N PRO A 669 6.06 13.66 -0.97
CA PRO A 669 5.49 14.77 -0.22
C PRO A 669 4.01 14.93 -0.53
N ALA A 670 3.17 14.96 0.51
CA ALA A 670 1.78 15.36 0.35
C ALA A 670 1.72 16.83 -0.10
N PRO A 671 0.76 17.21 -0.96
CA PRO A 671 0.56 18.62 -1.27
C PRO A 671 0.23 19.38 0.03
N PRO A 672 0.71 20.63 0.18
CA PRO A 672 0.31 21.48 1.30
C PRO A 672 -1.21 21.52 1.41
N PHE A 673 -1.73 21.51 2.65
CA PHE A 673 -3.16 21.71 2.82
C PHE A 673 -3.51 23.13 2.38
N GLN A 674 -4.33 23.22 1.35
CA GLN A 674 -4.89 24.46 0.84
C GLN A 674 -6.35 24.24 0.46
N VAL A 675 -7.15 25.29 0.63
CA VAL A 675 -8.49 25.38 0.05
C VAL A 675 -8.44 26.53 -0.94
N ASP A 676 -8.94 26.28 -2.15
CA ASP A 676 -9.10 27.28 -3.22
C ASP A 676 -10.38 26.89 -3.98
N GLN A 677 -11.51 27.44 -3.55
CA GLN A 677 -12.84 26.96 -3.94
C GLN A 677 -13.77 28.13 -4.28
N ASP A 678 -14.10 28.25 -5.56
CA ASP A 678 -15.19 29.08 -6.10
C ASP A 678 -16.52 28.30 -6.21
N PHE A 679 -16.51 27.00 -5.85
CA PHE A 679 -17.64 26.07 -5.90
C PHE A 679 -18.29 25.85 -7.27
N GLU A 680 -17.78 26.44 -8.35
CA GLU A 680 -18.37 26.34 -9.69
C GLU A 680 -18.31 24.92 -10.24
N HIS A 681 -17.31 24.16 -9.80
CA HIS A 681 -17.13 22.74 -10.13
C HIS A 681 -17.51 21.78 -8.99
N ALA A 682 -17.97 22.30 -7.85
CA ALA A 682 -18.45 21.45 -6.78
C ALA A 682 -19.87 20.94 -7.11
N SER A 683 -20.15 19.69 -6.74
CA SER A 683 -21.47 19.11 -6.93
C SER A 683 -22.50 19.72 -5.97
N LEU A 684 -23.74 19.96 -6.44
CA LEU A 684 -24.82 20.48 -5.60
C LEU A 684 -25.06 19.57 -4.38
N GLY A 685 -25.24 20.20 -3.21
CA GLY A 685 -25.44 19.53 -1.93
C GLY A 685 -24.18 18.97 -1.26
N MET A 686 -23.02 18.95 -1.94
CA MET A 686 -21.74 18.59 -1.35
C MET A 686 -21.08 19.79 -0.69
N ILE A 687 -20.16 19.58 0.25
CA ILE A 687 -19.45 20.69 0.91
C ILE A 687 -18.47 21.39 -0.04
N GLY A 688 -17.87 20.66 -0.99
CA GLY A 688 -16.89 21.22 -1.93
C GLY A 688 -15.60 21.70 -1.26
N ILE A 689 -15.33 21.29 -0.02
CA ILE A 689 -14.07 21.59 0.68
C ILE A 689 -13.52 20.28 1.23
N ARG A 690 -12.33 19.93 0.77
CA ARG A 690 -11.65 18.69 1.14
C ARG A 690 -11.35 18.65 2.65
N GLY A 691 -11.71 17.54 3.29
CA GLY A 691 -11.51 17.32 4.72
C GLY A 691 -12.45 18.11 5.63
N ALA A 692 -13.36 18.92 5.06
CA ALA A 692 -14.38 19.61 5.83
C ALA A 692 -15.56 18.70 6.18
N LYS A 693 -16.19 18.95 7.32
CA LYS A 693 -17.34 18.17 7.80
C LYS A 693 -18.33 19.05 8.56
N TYR A 694 -19.55 18.54 8.71
CA TYR A 694 -20.51 19.08 9.66
C TYR A 694 -21.39 17.95 10.20
N ASP A 695 -21.82 18.08 11.45
CA ASP A 695 -22.73 17.13 12.07
C ASP A 695 -24.18 17.52 11.77
N ARG A 696 -24.99 16.53 11.36
CA ARG A 696 -26.44 16.71 11.09
C ARG A 696 -27.27 16.26 12.28
N GLU A 697 -28.15 17.14 12.74
CA GLU A 697 -29.21 16.88 13.72
C GLU A 697 -30.55 16.45 13.10
N ASN A 698 -30.69 16.57 11.77
CA ASN A 698 -31.88 16.23 10.99
C ASN A 698 -33.13 17.06 11.36
N LYS A 699 -32.95 18.35 11.66
CA LYS A 699 -34.04 19.31 11.95
C LYS A 699 -34.30 20.27 10.79
N GLY A 700 -33.60 20.09 9.68
CA GLY A 700 -33.72 20.89 8.46
C GLY A 700 -32.52 21.79 8.20
N GLU A 701 -31.50 21.72 9.05
CA GLU A 701 -30.19 22.32 8.84
C GLU A 701 -29.42 21.58 7.74
N SER A 702 -28.60 22.32 7.00
CA SER A 702 -27.73 21.74 5.98
C SER A 702 -26.54 22.64 5.68
N ILE A 703 -25.43 22.01 5.29
CA ILE A 703 -24.30 22.67 4.64
C ILE A 703 -24.05 21.95 3.31
N GLY A 704 -24.03 22.70 2.22
CA GLY A 704 -23.79 22.17 0.88
C GLY A 704 -23.89 23.22 -0.22
N VAL A 705 -23.25 22.94 -1.34
CA VAL A 705 -23.18 23.82 -2.52
C VAL A 705 -24.56 23.96 -3.13
N THR A 706 -24.91 25.18 -3.54
CA THR A 706 -26.19 25.56 -4.11
C THR A 706 -25.99 26.43 -5.34
N ASP A 707 -27.02 26.51 -6.19
CA ASP A 707 -27.14 27.43 -7.33
C ASP A 707 -28.19 28.54 -7.08
N GLU A 708 -28.61 28.74 -5.81
CA GLU A 708 -29.55 29.80 -5.43
C GLU A 708 -28.99 31.21 -5.65
N THR A 709 -27.68 31.38 -5.53
CA THR A 709 -26.97 32.66 -5.67
C THR A 709 -25.47 32.40 -5.87
N SER A 710 -24.72 33.46 -6.14
CA SER A 710 -23.26 33.45 -6.28
C SER A 710 -22.68 34.81 -5.92
N SER A 711 -21.40 34.83 -5.57
CA SER A 711 -20.72 36.08 -5.26
C SER A 711 -20.57 36.96 -6.52
N PRO A 712 -20.83 38.28 -6.44
CA PRO A 712 -20.55 39.21 -7.53
C PRO A 712 -19.05 39.39 -7.77
N PHE A 713 -18.19 38.92 -6.84
CA PHE A 713 -16.74 38.90 -7.01
C PHE A 713 -16.28 37.70 -7.85
N THR A 714 -17.14 36.73 -8.15
CA THR A 714 -16.92 35.62 -9.10
C THR A 714 -17.54 35.99 -10.45
N PRO A 715 -16.77 36.46 -11.46
CA PRO A 715 -17.36 36.87 -12.72
C PRO A 715 -18.05 35.71 -13.43
N GLY A 716 -19.38 35.78 -13.55
CA GLY A 716 -20.19 34.74 -14.17
C GLY A 716 -20.43 33.51 -13.28
N GLY A 717 -20.10 33.59 -11.98
CA GLY A 717 -20.34 32.52 -11.01
C GLY A 717 -21.82 32.19 -10.87
N LYS A 718 -22.12 30.94 -10.58
CA LYS A 718 -23.46 30.38 -10.46
C LYS A 718 -23.66 29.62 -9.16
N ARG A 719 -22.60 29.29 -8.44
CA ARG A 719 -22.64 28.44 -7.26
C ARG A 719 -21.98 29.12 -6.08
N CYS A 720 -22.37 28.69 -4.90
CA CYS A 720 -21.71 29.03 -3.65
C CYS A 720 -22.06 27.95 -2.60
N LEU A 721 -21.38 27.97 -1.46
CA LEU A 721 -21.68 27.10 -0.33
C LEU A 721 -22.78 27.73 0.54
N LYS A 722 -23.89 27.03 0.72
CA LYS A 722 -24.98 27.45 1.61
C LYS A 722 -24.87 26.79 2.98
N VAL A 723 -25.01 27.59 4.03
CA VAL A 723 -25.20 27.15 5.42
C VAL A 723 -26.61 27.49 5.84
N GLN A 724 -27.48 26.48 5.89
CA GLN A 724 -28.89 26.58 6.27
C GLN A 724 -29.06 26.25 7.75
N ASP A 725 -29.55 27.21 8.51
CA ASP A 725 -29.91 27.05 9.92
C ASP A 725 -31.34 26.49 10.08
N ALA A 726 -31.66 25.97 11.26
CA ALA A 726 -32.96 25.43 11.62
C ALA A 726 -33.32 25.73 13.09
N PRO A 727 -34.60 25.93 13.41
CA PRO A 727 -35.03 26.07 14.80
C PRO A 727 -34.83 24.78 15.59
N GLY A 728 -34.48 24.94 16.87
CA GLY A 728 -34.43 23.82 17.82
C GLY A 728 -33.20 22.93 17.71
N LEU A 729 -32.13 23.37 17.05
CA LEU A 729 -30.81 22.73 17.10
C LEU A 729 -30.28 22.66 18.54
N LYS A 730 -29.48 21.63 18.82
CA LYS A 730 -29.01 21.29 20.17
C LYS A 730 -28.06 22.34 20.70
N HIS A 731 -27.16 22.85 19.86
CA HIS A 731 -26.24 23.91 20.23
C HIS A 731 -26.58 25.21 19.48
N SER A 732 -26.39 26.34 20.16
CA SER A 732 -26.66 27.67 19.59
C SER A 732 -25.64 28.12 18.54
N TYR A 733 -24.69 27.25 18.19
CA TYR A 733 -23.65 27.47 17.19
C TYR A 733 -23.80 26.48 16.02
N ASP A 734 -24.83 25.62 16.03
CA ASP A 734 -25.09 24.70 14.94
C ASP A 734 -25.95 25.36 13.85
N PRO A 735 -25.79 24.97 12.57
CA PRO A 735 -24.76 24.05 12.07
C PRO A 735 -23.36 24.69 11.99
N VAL A 736 -22.33 23.87 12.17
CA VAL A 736 -20.91 24.24 12.06
C VAL A 736 -20.25 23.53 10.89
N LEU A 737 -19.66 24.29 9.97
CA LEU A 737 -18.71 23.77 8.99
C LEU A 737 -17.32 23.72 9.63
N ASP A 738 -16.86 22.53 9.97
CA ASP A 738 -15.51 22.31 10.46
C ASP A 738 -14.51 22.10 9.32
N ILE A 739 -13.35 22.72 9.42
CA ILE A 739 -12.21 22.52 8.51
C ILE A 739 -10.97 22.19 9.36
N TYR A 740 -10.34 21.04 9.09
CA TYR A 740 -9.15 20.57 9.79
C TYR A 740 -7.97 20.47 8.83
N PRO A 741 -7.14 21.52 8.71
CA PRO A 741 -5.91 21.43 7.95
C PRO A 741 -5.03 20.30 8.49
N THR A 742 -4.55 19.43 7.61
CA THR A 742 -3.74 18.27 8.01
C THR A 742 -2.29 18.61 8.33
N THR A 743 -1.81 19.77 7.88
CA THR A 743 -0.40 20.19 7.96
C THR A 743 -0.17 21.52 8.68
N TRP A 744 -1.24 22.27 9.02
CA TRP A 744 -1.06 23.59 9.64
C TRP A 744 -0.76 23.47 11.13
N GLU A 745 0.33 24.11 11.55
CA GLU A 745 0.70 24.34 12.95
C GLU A 745 0.75 25.85 13.24
N GLY A 746 1.92 26.38 13.63
CA GLY A 746 2.18 27.81 13.75
C GLY A 746 2.83 28.39 12.48
N GLY A 747 2.59 29.65 12.19
CA GLY A 747 3.10 30.32 10.99
C GLY A 747 2.29 31.54 10.59
N THR A 748 2.42 31.92 9.31
CA THR A 748 1.58 32.94 8.68
C THR A 748 0.47 32.26 7.90
N PHE A 749 -0.75 32.77 8.02
CA PHE A 749 -1.93 32.23 7.37
C PHE A 749 -2.63 33.33 6.60
N HIS A 750 -3.11 32.99 5.42
CA HIS A 750 -3.94 33.84 4.59
C HIS A 750 -5.28 33.17 4.35
N ILE A 751 -6.34 33.95 4.57
CA ILE A 751 -7.72 33.49 4.49
C ILE A 751 -8.50 34.51 3.68
N GLU A 752 -9.22 34.03 2.69
CA GLU A 752 -10.10 34.84 1.84
C GLU A 752 -11.44 34.11 1.74
N PHE A 753 -12.53 34.85 1.81
CA PHE A 753 -13.84 34.34 1.46
C PHE A 753 -14.80 35.49 1.20
N ASP A 754 -15.76 35.25 0.32
CA ASP A 754 -16.94 36.06 0.18
C ASP A 754 -18.06 35.52 1.03
N ILE A 755 -18.86 36.39 1.62
CA ILE A 755 -19.96 36.00 2.46
C ILE A 755 -21.18 36.91 2.29
N MET A 756 -22.36 36.31 2.30
CA MET A 756 -23.65 36.99 2.32
C MET A 756 -24.57 36.33 3.34
N ALA A 757 -25.32 37.12 4.09
CA ALA A 757 -26.27 36.64 5.08
C ALA A 757 -27.68 37.14 4.79
N GLN A 758 -28.68 36.26 4.90
CA GLN A 758 -30.08 36.64 4.90
C GLN A 758 -30.44 37.44 6.17
N GLU A 759 -31.61 38.07 6.18
CA GLU A 759 -32.10 38.75 7.37
C GLU A 759 -32.26 37.76 8.53
N GLY A 760 -31.56 38.01 9.63
CA GLY A 760 -31.55 37.13 10.81
C GLY A 760 -30.61 35.93 10.74
N ALA A 761 -29.81 35.78 9.68
CA ALA A 761 -28.79 34.73 9.56
C ALA A 761 -27.47 35.16 10.24
N ASP A 762 -27.45 35.18 11.56
CA ASP A 762 -26.24 35.51 12.32
C ASP A 762 -25.17 34.40 12.15
N TRP A 763 -23.90 34.77 12.00
CA TRP A 763 -22.80 33.82 11.79
C TRP A 763 -21.48 34.31 12.36
N PHE A 764 -20.53 33.38 12.53
CA PHE A 764 -19.12 33.71 12.77
C PHE A 764 -18.16 32.77 12.04
N PHE A 765 -16.96 33.27 11.81
CA PHE A 765 -15.80 32.51 11.37
C PHE A 765 -14.69 32.63 12.41
N GLU A 766 -13.99 31.54 12.70
CA GLU A 766 -12.83 31.57 13.58
C GLU A 766 -11.69 30.63 13.15
N ILE A 767 -10.50 30.94 13.66
CA ILE A 767 -9.30 30.11 13.55
C ILE A 767 -8.69 29.89 14.93
N ARG A 768 -8.35 28.64 15.26
CA ARG A 768 -7.70 28.27 16.52
C ARG A 768 -6.93 26.97 16.41
N GLY A 769 -6.24 26.62 17.49
CA GLY A 769 -5.67 25.28 17.64
C GLY A 769 -6.76 24.24 17.94
N LYS A 770 -6.49 22.98 17.65
CA LYS A 770 -7.37 21.86 18.03
C LYS A 770 -7.45 21.79 19.56
N ASN A 771 -8.66 21.87 20.12
CA ASN A 771 -8.93 22.06 21.56
C ASN A 771 -8.49 23.42 22.14
N GLY A 772 -8.12 24.37 21.28
CA GLY A 772 -7.78 25.73 21.69
C GLY A 772 -9.01 26.51 22.18
N GLU A 773 -8.77 27.58 22.92
CA GLU A 773 -9.83 28.48 23.36
C GLU A 773 -10.62 29.04 22.17
N PHE A 774 -11.93 29.22 22.37
CA PHE A 774 -12.79 29.93 21.44
C PHE A 774 -12.22 31.33 21.12
N ALA A 775 -12.21 31.69 19.83
CA ALA A 775 -11.68 32.95 19.31
C ALA A 775 -10.25 33.24 19.79
N ALA A 776 -9.39 32.21 19.82
CA ALA A 776 -7.97 32.36 20.15
C ALA A 776 -7.21 33.15 19.08
N GLY A 777 -7.44 32.85 17.80
CA GLY A 777 -6.86 33.55 16.65
C GLY A 777 -7.84 34.52 16.00
N PRO A 778 -7.80 34.69 14.66
CA PRO A 778 -8.79 35.41 13.90
C PRO A 778 -10.22 35.01 14.25
N TYR A 779 -11.06 36.01 14.51
CA TYR A 779 -12.49 35.85 14.77
C TYR A 779 -13.23 37.01 14.13
N VAL A 780 -14.17 36.70 13.24
CA VAL A 780 -15.06 37.69 12.63
C VAL A 780 -16.48 37.18 12.71
N ARG A 781 -17.44 38.09 12.87
CA ARG A 781 -18.86 37.74 12.94
C ARG A 781 -19.72 38.73 12.18
N TRP A 782 -20.91 38.29 11.82
CA TRP A 782 -22.00 39.16 11.40
C TRP A 782 -23.21 38.90 12.29
N GLN A 783 -23.69 39.96 12.94
CA GLN A 783 -24.87 39.90 13.80
C GLN A 783 -25.74 41.12 13.56
N ASN A 784 -27.04 40.91 13.34
CA ASN A 784 -28.02 41.99 13.14
C ASN A 784 -27.59 43.05 12.08
N GLY A 785 -27.06 42.62 10.92
CA GLY A 785 -26.65 43.55 9.85
C GLY A 785 -25.27 44.19 10.03
N LYS A 786 -24.50 43.78 11.04
CA LYS A 786 -23.20 44.40 11.36
C LYS A 786 -22.09 43.37 11.30
N PHE A 787 -21.11 43.63 10.42
CA PHE A 787 -19.87 42.87 10.38
C PHE A 787 -18.89 43.42 11.42
N ALA A 788 -18.39 42.57 12.30
CA ALA A 788 -17.50 42.95 13.39
C ALA A 788 -16.32 41.96 13.50
N PRO A 789 -15.07 42.39 13.25
CA PRO A 789 -13.89 41.66 13.67
C PRO A 789 -13.67 41.75 15.18
N GLY A 790 -13.23 40.65 15.78
CA GLY A 790 -12.93 40.54 17.20
C GLY A 790 -14.16 40.30 18.09
N LEU A 791 -13.90 39.84 19.33
CA LEU A 791 -14.94 39.47 20.30
C LEU A 791 -15.71 40.68 20.88
N ASP A 792 -15.05 41.83 21.00
CA ASP A 792 -15.62 42.99 21.68
C ASP A 792 -16.74 43.66 20.88
N GLY A 793 -16.83 43.38 19.57
CA GLY A 793 -17.85 43.94 18.67
C GLY A 793 -17.76 45.46 18.51
N LYS A 794 -16.67 46.10 18.93
CA LYS A 794 -16.55 47.57 18.92
C LYS A 794 -16.07 48.10 17.58
N ALA A 795 -15.26 47.32 16.87
CA ALA A 795 -14.88 47.62 15.50
C ALA A 795 -16.00 47.14 14.56
N VAL A 796 -16.76 48.06 13.98
CA VAL A 796 -17.73 47.76 12.91
C VAL A 796 -17.23 48.43 11.63
N PRO A 797 -16.28 47.82 10.90
CA PRO A 797 -15.76 48.42 9.67
C PRO A 797 -16.85 48.55 8.60
N PHE A 798 -17.87 47.70 8.62
CA PHE A 798 -18.98 47.73 7.69
C PHE A 798 -20.34 47.50 8.37
N GLU A 799 -21.31 48.35 8.03
CA GLU A 799 -22.71 47.96 8.02
C GLU A 799 -22.98 47.28 6.67
N VAL A 800 -23.41 46.01 6.74
CA VAL A 800 -23.70 45.19 5.56
C VAL A 800 -25.16 44.79 5.66
N ALA A 801 -25.96 45.35 4.77
CA ALA A 801 -27.39 45.04 4.74
C ALA A 801 -27.59 43.54 4.47
N PRO A 802 -28.68 42.94 4.97
CA PRO A 802 -29.05 41.59 4.57
C PRO A 802 -29.07 41.42 3.05
N ASN A 803 -28.61 40.27 2.57
CA ASN A 803 -28.47 39.92 1.14
C ASN A 803 -27.43 40.74 0.37
N GLN A 804 -26.53 41.44 1.06
CA GLN A 804 -25.39 42.12 0.46
C GLN A 804 -24.12 41.28 0.64
N TRP A 805 -23.34 41.10 -0.44
CA TRP A 805 -22.08 40.37 -0.38
C TRP A 805 -20.95 41.23 0.21
N LEU A 806 -20.08 40.57 0.97
CA LEU A 806 -18.87 41.12 1.56
C LEU A 806 -17.71 40.17 1.27
N HIS A 807 -16.67 40.71 0.64
CA HIS A 807 -15.38 40.05 0.52
C HIS A 807 -14.55 40.30 1.79
N VAL A 808 -14.03 39.24 2.40
CA VAL A 808 -13.24 39.28 3.63
C VAL A 808 -11.87 38.66 3.38
N GLU A 809 -10.82 39.42 3.68
CA GLU A 809 -9.44 38.98 3.58
C GLU A 809 -8.79 39.08 4.97
N LEU A 810 -8.20 38.00 5.46
CA LEU A 810 -7.51 37.92 6.75
C LEU A 810 -6.06 37.48 6.55
N ASN A 811 -5.15 38.13 7.25
CA ASN A 811 -3.78 37.65 7.41
C ASN A 811 -3.52 37.46 8.90
N ALA A 812 -2.98 36.30 9.29
CA ALA A 812 -2.74 35.98 10.69
C ALA A 812 -1.33 35.44 10.89
N ASP A 813 -0.71 35.76 12.01
CA ASP A 813 0.65 35.33 12.33
C ASP A 813 0.69 34.88 13.79
N THR A 814 0.86 33.57 14.01
CA THR A 814 0.87 33.01 15.36
C THR A 814 2.10 33.43 16.17
N GLN A 815 3.20 33.81 15.52
CA GLN A 815 4.41 34.27 16.21
C GLN A 815 4.26 35.71 16.67
N LYS A 816 3.62 36.57 15.86
CA LYS A 816 3.31 37.95 16.25
C LYS A 816 2.14 38.04 17.23
N GLY A 817 1.28 37.03 17.27
CA GLY A 817 0.04 37.07 18.07
C GLY A 817 -0.92 38.15 17.58
N THR A 818 -0.89 38.44 16.27
CA THR A 818 -1.72 39.47 15.65
C THR A 818 -2.33 38.95 14.36
N TRP A 819 -3.46 39.53 13.98
CA TRP A 819 -4.07 39.30 12.68
C TRP A 819 -4.67 40.59 12.14
N THR A 820 -4.83 40.65 10.82
CA THR A 820 -5.38 41.80 10.12
C THR A 820 -6.57 41.39 9.29
N VAL A 821 -7.52 42.31 9.11
CA VAL A 821 -8.69 42.12 8.24
C VAL A 821 -8.81 43.28 7.25
N ASN A 822 -9.07 42.95 6.00
CA ASN A 822 -9.42 43.86 4.93
C ASN A 822 -10.76 43.40 4.34
N THR A 823 -11.59 44.36 3.94
CA THR A 823 -12.96 44.06 3.51
C THR A 823 -13.38 44.89 2.32
N THR A 824 -14.07 44.27 1.37
CA THR A 824 -14.66 44.93 0.20
C THR A 824 -16.14 44.60 0.11
N ARG A 825 -17.01 45.61 0.14
CA ARG A 825 -18.46 45.42 -0.01
C ARG A 825 -18.80 45.31 -1.50
N GLN A 826 -19.92 44.67 -1.84
CA GLN A 826 -20.32 44.43 -3.25
C GLN A 826 -20.41 45.69 -4.13
N ASP A 827 -20.54 46.89 -3.55
CA ASP A 827 -20.55 48.16 -4.27
C ASP A 827 -19.15 48.73 -4.54
N GLY A 828 -18.11 47.99 -4.17
CA GLY A 828 -16.71 48.34 -4.34
C GLY A 828 -16.14 49.18 -3.19
N GLU A 829 -16.92 49.55 -2.17
CA GLU A 829 -16.37 50.23 -1.00
C GLU A 829 -15.38 49.32 -0.27
N LYS A 830 -14.17 49.81 -0.01
CA LYS A 830 -13.12 49.08 0.71
C LYS A 830 -12.85 49.71 2.07
N LYS A 831 -12.64 48.88 3.09
CA LYS A 831 -12.06 49.30 4.37
C LYS A 831 -10.75 48.56 4.55
N GLY A 832 -9.67 49.34 4.61
CA GLY A 832 -8.30 48.85 4.65
C GLY A 832 -7.96 48.05 5.91
N TRP A 833 -6.75 47.53 5.93
CA TRP A 833 -6.23 46.62 6.96
C TRP A 833 -6.36 47.15 8.39
N LEU A 834 -7.30 46.58 9.14
CA LEU A 834 -7.41 46.76 10.58
C LEU A 834 -6.64 45.66 11.29
N THR A 835 -5.85 46.01 12.30
CA THR A 835 -5.02 45.05 13.07
C THR A 835 -5.65 44.75 14.42
N PHE A 836 -5.66 43.48 14.79
CA PHE A 836 -6.20 42.95 16.03
C PHE A 836 -5.17 42.05 16.72
N ALA A 837 -5.19 42.06 18.05
CA ALA A 837 -4.43 41.11 18.84
C ALA A 837 -5.18 39.77 18.91
N ALA A 838 -4.45 38.66 18.77
CA ALA A 838 -4.92 37.33 19.14
C ALA A 838 -4.94 37.18 20.67
N LYS A 839 -5.63 36.16 21.18
CA LYS A 839 -5.56 35.85 22.61
C LYS A 839 -4.15 35.37 23.00
N PRO A 840 -3.69 35.70 24.22
CA PRO A 840 -2.46 35.11 24.76
C PRO A 840 -2.52 33.58 24.71
N GLY A 841 -1.50 32.95 24.14
CA GLY A 841 -1.40 31.49 24.02
C GLY A 841 -1.92 30.88 22.71
N TRP A 842 -2.39 31.69 21.75
CA TRP A 842 -2.66 31.18 20.41
C TRP A 842 -1.36 30.89 19.66
N THR A 843 -1.08 29.60 19.40
CA THR A 843 0.19 29.16 18.76
C THR A 843 -0.01 28.33 17.51
N SER A 844 -1.25 27.92 17.18
CA SER A 844 -1.53 27.09 16.00
C SER A 844 -2.90 27.35 15.36
N ALA A 845 -3.01 27.05 14.06
CA ALA A 845 -4.21 27.22 13.24
C ALA A 845 -4.78 25.88 12.73
N SER A 846 -4.75 24.84 13.56
CA SER A 846 -5.13 23.48 13.17
C SER A 846 -6.66 23.22 13.17
N TYR A 847 -7.48 24.26 13.32
CA TYR A 847 -8.95 24.19 13.27
C TYR A 847 -9.52 25.54 12.82
N LEU A 848 -10.30 25.50 11.74
CA LEU A 848 -11.05 26.63 11.21
C LEU A 848 -12.52 26.24 11.12
N LEU A 849 -13.43 27.20 11.29
CA LEU A 849 -14.84 26.91 11.14
C LEU A 849 -15.67 28.11 10.69
N PHE A 850 -16.80 27.81 10.06
CA PHE A 850 -17.92 28.73 9.88
C PHE A 850 -19.11 28.19 10.66
N SER A 851 -19.81 29.04 11.42
CA SER A 851 -20.91 28.62 12.28
C SER A 851 -22.09 29.57 12.18
N ALA A 852 -23.29 29.00 12.14
CA ALA A 852 -24.53 29.74 12.32
C ALA A 852 -24.77 30.03 13.82
N LEU A 853 -25.31 31.20 14.14
CA LEU A 853 -25.69 31.61 15.49
C LEU A 853 -27.20 31.81 15.66
N GLY A 854 -27.97 31.51 14.62
CA GLY A 854 -29.40 31.71 14.62
C GLY A 854 -30.15 30.59 15.34
N THR A 855 -31.44 30.85 15.56
CA THR A 855 -32.39 29.85 16.07
C THR A 855 -33.60 29.75 15.14
N LYS A 856 -33.42 30.22 13.90
CA LYS A 856 -34.47 30.42 12.90
C LYS A 856 -34.03 29.75 11.60
N LYS A 857 -35.01 29.44 10.74
CA LYS A 857 -34.73 28.90 9.41
C LYS A 857 -34.26 30.02 8.46
N THR A 858 -32.99 30.38 8.57
CA THR A 858 -32.31 31.41 7.77
C THR A 858 -30.98 30.88 7.26
N ALA A 859 -30.41 31.45 6.21
CA ALA A 859 -29.15 30.97 5.64
C ALA A 859 -28.14 32.08 5.41
N PHE A 860 -26.87 31.71 5.47
CA PHE A 860 -25.77 32.49 4.90
C PHE A 860 -25.04 31.68 3.85
N PHE A 861 -24.33 32.38 2.97
CA PHE A 861 -23.70 31.85 1.76
C PHE A 861 -22.24 32.25 1.76
N ILE A 862 -21.36 31.32 1.42
CA ILE A 862 -19.92 31.49 1.37
C ILE A 862 -19.44 31.17 -0.05
N ASP A 863 -18.56 31.99 -0.60
CA ASP A 863 -17.99 31.80 -1.94
C ASP A 863 -16.50 32.19 -1.94
N ASN A 864 -15.75 31.86 -3.00
CA ASN A 864 -14.33 32.17 -3.17
C ASN A 864 -13.47 31.90 -1.92
N VAL A 865 -13.60 30.71 -1.34
CA VAL A 865 -12.87 30.34 -0.13
C VAL A 865 -11.43 30.01 -0.47
N LYS A 866 -10.50 30.81 0.05
CA LYS A 866 -9.06 30.54 0.00
C LYS A 866 -8.49 30.40 1.40
N LEU A 867 -7.82 29.28 1.67
CA LEU A 867 -7.14 28.99 2.93
C LEU A 867 -5.74 28.48 2.62
N GLU A 868 -4.71 29.24 2.99
CA GLU A 868 -3.31 28.85 2.76
C GLU A 868 -2.40 29.23 3.95
N GLN A 869 -1.40 28.39 4.21
CA GLN A 869 -0.27 28.72 5.08
C GLN A 869 0.87 29.27 4.20
N ARG A 870 1.40 30.44 4.56
CA ARG A 870 2.45 31.17 3.81
C ARG A 870 3.83 31.05 4.45
#